data_AF-A0A815D304-F1
#
_entry.id   AF-A0A815D304-F1
#
_cell.length_a   1.000
_cell.length_b   1.000
_cell.length_c   1.000
_cell.angle_alpha   90.00
_cell.angle_beta   90.00
_cell.angle_gamma   90.00
#
_symmetry.space_group_name_H-M   'P 1'
#
loop_
_entity.id
_entity.type
_entity.pdbx_description
1 polymer ?
#
loop_
_entity_poly.entity_id
_entity_poly.type
_entity_poly.pdbx_seq_one_letter_code
_entity_poly.pdbx_strand_id
1 'polypeptide(L)'
;MCQRGITSRGFMKRGDFVYHRGFMNRAEKILSTAIQTLPATHREGKLAAYKLLCSIGIFNHDVSTTTDFLDIFLLIISQGFLSGDEDIIYVIISSCKVDFFHRCWPSSALLLPLFTPACCEIGQKPNFVDEKTIPKVEALTLLSRLVCFPNHFEQLDVLTNNEKHFASVLMDRTSLKRMIMRDLIKASQNDVMLESREIALCGLAIFLCEELKHQRTESPIRPFLLFIVECLQGQSKKRTSVAEGEHPADSTVFAADMVRFLASYAPLFISHRDNHSGQLYTLIIDGLISSLRSNIPADIGALMRNNVRIIKSLIFALLDWILHVPTSYLQQQQQMGRDTKNQEASTTAIQRTFSILIDVYRATHSLNDEHKVQDNELTLSQSIKLCCKFAILFLLNEHSHFPLTENESSLITTNVHEGHDWSSPSKQLTVQNEENLNPNQSDELIIHSSNIQLFVIHDDFLVSFVEIPNDKVNELTTDSQQFISRTTVCRTIIRDLCGRYCWDNYAFNISSNSKTITSPFNNPIELSLPTKSTYQIEETTRGITVLEKFESLQPPTIQNQPPNTDILDKLLQYITFHSPELAFYSDRTLNEVSPTPTSISSHDENAIIKMITEQETAEQNYDSSSSEKTEQYIDNTIQPSRHDRFALCRSHITQLGLMMFENRQNIDLLNTTKHNCDQLLRELKNLDSLNCRETHKIAVIYVGYGQEDKPSIFSNTHGSPPYEEFLTHLGWQVELSKHTGFRGGLHPLPNTYSIYYANELVEIMFHVATMIDGSNDEDRLRKKTRHIGNDEVQIIWTEHYHEYDRSTIATAFGDVLIVIHPLPNGLYRIKIDKTSQTTNFGPLFDGAIVDKLILPELVRATAINASRARRTTLNNHCEFYEERHRIINSIIHKHKRETTYEEFLAQSFTPLAAKTLDETPKPNSQIERRDQSSNAVNTTNSNVQIGSQRQRQPTRNFPFLTPNNNNNAPTPITRR
;
A
#
# COMPACT_ATOMS: atom_id res chain seq x y z
N MET A 1 -5.32 -56.50 10.64
CA MET A 1 -6.25 -56.52 11.81
C MET A 1 -6.07 -55.30 12.69
N CYS A 2 -4.87 -54.94 13.14
CA CYS A 2 -4.65 -53.73 13.95
C CYS A 2 -5.17 -52.44 13.29
N GLN A 3 -4.95 -52.27 11.97
CA GLN A 3 -5.45 -51.12 11.21
C GLN A 3 -6.99 -51.01 11.18
N ARG A 4 -7.73 -52.13 11.28
CA ARG A 4 -9.21 -52.12 11.39
C ARG A 4 -9.69 -51.77 12.81
N GLY A 5 -8.89 -52.05 13.84
CA GLY A 5 -9.17 -51.63 15.22
C GLY A 5 -8.94 -50.13 15.43
N ILE A 6 -7.91 -49.57 14.79
CA ILE A 6 -7.58 -48.13 14.87
C ILE A 6 -8.64 -47.25 14.18
N THR A 7 -9.30 -47.73 13.13
CA THR A 7 -10.27 -46.94 12.33
C THR A 7 -11.74 -47.09 12.76
N SER A 8 -12.08 -48.06 13.61
CA SER A 8 -13.47 -48.34 14.00
C SER A 8 -13.88 -47.65 15.30
N ARG A 9 -14.03 -46.32 15.27
CA ARG A 9 -14.53 -45.52 16.42
C ARG A 9 -16.05 -45.31 16.45
N GLY A 10 -16.79 -45.81 15.48
CA GLY A 10 -18.25 -45.79 15.53
C GLY A 10 -18.77 -46.82 16.54
N PHE A 11 -19.07 -46.39 17.76
CA PHE A 11 -19.72 -47.15 18.86
C PHE A 11 -18.84 -48.16 19.62
N MET A 12 -18.15 -47.73 20.68
CA MET A 12 -17.66 -48.66 21.72
C MET A 12 -18.13 -48.25 23.12
N LYS A 13 -18.68 -49.21 23.87
CA LYS A 13 -19.19 -49.03 25.24
C LYS A 13 -18.04 -49.26 26.24
N ARG A 14 -18.20 -48.77 27.49
CA ARG A 14 -17.18 -48.85 28.59
C ARG A 14 -16.49 -50.22 28.80
N GLY A 15 -17.10 -51.33 28.38
CA GLY A 15 -16.50 -52.69 28.45
C GLY A 15 -15.45 -52.99 27.36
N ASP A 16 -15.49 -52.29 26.22
CA ASP A 16 -14.59 -52.53 25.08
C ASP A 16 -13.19 -51.92 25.29
N PHE A 17 -13.05 -50.96 26.21
CA PHE A 17 -11.79 -50.30 26.54
C PHE A 17 -10.73 -51.26 27.11
N VAL A 18 -11.15 -52.26 27.90
CA VAL A 18 -10.24 -53.27 28.47
C VAL A 18 -9.71 -54.21 27.37
N TYR A 19 -10.57 -54.56 26.41
CA TYR A 19 -10.22 -55.38 25.26
C TYR A 19 -9.26 -54.64 24.32
N HIS A 20 -9.50 -53.35 24.08
CA HIS A 20 -8.63 -52.51 23.26
C HIS A 20 -7.23 -52.35 23.87
N ARG A 21 -7.13 -52.19 25.20
CA ARG A 21 -5.84 -52.09 25.92
C ARG A 21 -5.04 -53.40 25.88
N GLY A 22 -5.71 -54.54 26.06
CA GLY A 22 -5.07 -55.86 25.95
C GLY A 22 -4.63 -56.20 24.52
N PHE A 23 -5.38 -55.72 23.52
CA PHE A 23 -5.03 -55.88 22.10
C PHE A 23 -3.83 -55.02 21.68
N MET A 24 -3.76 -53.76 22.13
CA MET A 24 -2.62 -52.87 21.85
C MET A 24 -1.32 -53.42 22.46
N ASN A 25 -1.31 -53.78 23.74
CA ASN A 25 -0.12 -54.37 24.38
C ASN A 25 0.39 -55.65 23.68
N ARG A 26 -0.50 -56.46 23.10
CA ARG A 26 -0.11 -57.64 22.32
C ARG A 26 0.42 -57.25 20.95
N ALA A 27 -0.23 -56.31 20.26
CA ALA A 27 0.22 -55.80 18.98
C ALA A 27 1.62 -55.17 19.09
N GLU A 28 1.89 -54.40 20.15
CA GLU A 28 3.18 -53.77 20.44
C GLU A 28 4.31 -54.79 20.56
N LYS A 29 4.14 -55.82 21.40
CA LYS A 29 5.14 -56.88 21.57
C LYS A 29 5.37 -57.67 20.29
N ILE A 30 4.31 -57.96 19.52
CA ILE A 30 4.42 -58.67 18.25
C ILE A 30 5.18 -57.84 17.23
N LEU A 31 4.92 -56.52 17.14
CA LEU A 31 5.59 -55.63 16.20
C LEU A 31 7.06 -55.41 16.57
N SER A 32 7.36 -55.21 17.85
CA SER A 32 8.73 -55.11 18.36
C SER A 32 9.53 -56.37 18.04
N THR A 33 8.96 -57.54 18.33
CA THR A 33 9.60 -58.82 18.04
C THR A 33 9.78 -59.03 16.54
N ALA A 34 8.77 -58.70 15.73
CA ALA A 34 8.84 -58.79 14.28
C ALA A 34 9.98 -57.94 13.71
N ILE A 35 10.15 -56.69 14.16
CA ILE A 35 11.22 -55.80 13.68
C ILE A 35 12.61 -56.34 14.01
N GLN A 36 12.78 -56.96 15.17
CA GLN A 36 14.06 -57.51 15.63
C GLN A 36 14.39 -58.90 15.07
N THR A 37 13.38 -59.72 14.76
CA THR A 37 13.57 -61.14 14.38
C THR A 37 13.35 -61.43 12.90
N LEU A 38 12.64 -60.57 12.16
CA LEU A 38 12.40 -60.79 10.73
C LEU A 38 13.71 -60.75 9.93
N PRO A 39 14.02 -61.79 9.14
CA PRO A 39 15.18 -61.78 8.25
C PRO A 39 15.04 -60.74 7.14
N ALA A 40 16.17 -60.34 6.53
CA ALA A 40 16.19 -59.37 5.42
C ALA A 40 15.31 -59.77 4.20
N THR A 41 14.98 -61.06 4.07
CA THR A 41 14.08 -61.59 3.03
C THR A 41 12.63 -61.10 3.17
N HIS A 42 12.21 -60.64 4.34
CA HIS A 42 10.86 -60.14 4.62
C HIS A 42 10.85 -58.60 4.81
N ARG A 43 11.56 -57.88 3.93
CA ARG A 43 11.74 -56.42 3.98
C ARG A 43 10.41 -55.66 4.06
N GLU A 44 9.43 -56.00 3.23
CA GLU A 44 8.11 -55.35 3.24
C GLU A 44 7.36 -55.52 4.58
N GLY A 45 7.46 -56.70 5.20
CA GLY A 45 6.88 -56.96 6.51
C GLY A 45 7.51 -56.10 7.60
N LYS A 46 8.84 -55.88 7.51
CA LYS A 46 9.57 -55.00 8.43
C LYS A 46 9.17 -53.52 8.24
N LEU A 47 9.04 -53.04 7.00
CA LEU A 47 8.56 -51.68 6.71
C LEU A 47 7.12 -51.46 7.18
N ALA A 48 6.23 -52.42 6.95
CA ALA A 48 4.85 -52.37 7.44
C ALA A 48 4.79 -52.35 8.98
N ALA A 49 5.68 -53.10 9.64
CA ALA A 49 5.77 -53.10 11.10
C ALA A 49 6.23 -51.73 11.65
N TYR A 50 7.23 -51.09 11.05
CA TYR A 50 7.64 -49.72 11.40
C TYR A 50 6.50 -48.72 11.21
N LYS A 51 5.82 -48.76 10.05
CA LYS A 51 4.67 -47.88 9.77
C LYS A 51 3.55 -48.02 10.79
N LEU A 52 3.19 -49.25 11.14
CA LEU A 52 2.14 -49.53 12.11
C LEU A 52 2.57 -49.13 13.53
N LEU A 53 3.84 -49.35 13.90
CA LEU A 53 4.39 -48.92 15.19
C LEU A 53 4.34 -47.40 15.34
N CYS A 54 4.78 -46.65 14.32
CA CYS A 54 4.65 -45.19 14.28
C CYS A 54 3.19 -44.76 14.39
N SER A 55 2.29 -45.41 13.64
CA SER A 55 0.85 -45.09 13.68
C SER A 55 0.25 -45.33 15.06
N ILE A 56 0.61 -46.42 15.74
CA ILE A 56 0.17 -46.71 17.12
C ILE A 56 0.72 -45.66 18.07
N GLY A 57 1.99 -45.28 17.94
CA GLY A 57 2.55 -44.22 18.78
C GLY A 57 1.84 -42.88 18.59
N ILE A 58 1.53 -42.54 17.35
CA ILE A 58 0.99 -41.23 16.97
C ILE A 58 -0.53 -41.10 17.19
N PHE A 59 -1.27 -42.20 17.30
CA PHE A 59 -2.73 -42.16 17.41
C PHE A 59 -3.24 -41.66 18.78
N ASN A 60 -4.31 -40.85 18.79
CA ASN A 60 -4.91 -40.28 20.01
C ASN A 60 -5.67 -41.39 20.75
N HIS A 61 -4.95 -42.09 21.63
CA HIS A 61 -5.55 -43.06 22.53
C HIS A 61 -6.26 -42.31 23.66
N ASP A 62 -7.49 -42.72 23.98
CA ASP A 62 -8.25 -42.18 25.13
C ASP A 62 -7.60 -42.53 26.48
N VAL A 63 -6.56 -43.37 26.46
CA VAL A 63 -5.76 -43.79 27.60
C VAL A 63 -4.30 -43.46 27.30
N SER A 64 -3.62 -42.80 28.24
CA SER A 64 -2.19 -42.48 28.15
C SER A 64 -1.35 -43.72 27.84
N THR A 65 -0.40 -43.61 26.91
CA THR A 65 0.55 -44.67 26.58
C THR A 65 1.35 -45.08 27.82
N THR A 66 1.63 -46.38 27.97
CA THR A 66 2.44 -46.88 29.08
C THR A 66 3.92 -46.50 28.90
N THR A 67 4.63 -46.31 30.01
CA THR A 67 6.09 -46.04 30.01
C THR A 67 6.86 -47.14 29.28
N ASP A 68 6.49 -48.40 29.53
CA ASP A 68 7.12 -49.57 28.89
C ASP A 68 7.01 -49.55 27.35
N PHE A 69 5.89 -49.05 26.82
CA PHE A 69 5.70 -48.90 25.39
C PHE A 69 6.60 -47.80 24.83
N LEU A 70 6.69 -46.66 25.51
CA LEU A 70 7.54 -45.53 25.08
C LEU A 70 9.01 -45.95 25.02
N ASP A 71 9.50 -46.72 26.00
CA ASP A 71 10.88 -47.20 26.02
C ASP A 71 11.18 -48.13 24.85
N ILE A 72 10.31 -49.11 24.60
CA ILE A 72 10.43 -50.04 23.47
C ILE A 72 10.35 -49.29 22.14
N PHE A 73 9.43 -48.33 22.05
CA PHE A 73 9.22 -47.53 20.86
C PHE A 73 10.45 -46.65 20.54
N LEU A 74 10.97 -45.90 21.51
CA LEU A 74 12.15 -45.06 21.35
C LEU A 74 13.38 -45.89 20.95
N LEU A 75 13.55 -47.08 21.55
CA LEU A 75 14.63 -48.01 21.20
C LEU A 75 14.53 -48.53 19.76
N ILE A 76 13.33 -48.91 19.31
CA ILE A 76 13.13 -49.41 17.95
C ILE A 76 13.32 -48.30 16.92
N ILE A 77 12.79 -47.10 17.16
CA ILE A 77 12.95 -45.96 16.25
C ILE A 77 14.43 -45.56 16.14
N SER A 78 15.16 -45.51 17.26
CA SER A 78 16.59 -45.21 17.24
C SER A 78 17.41 -46.29 16.52
N GLN A 79 17.08 -47.58 16.69
CA GLN A 79 17.67 -48.67 15.88
C GLN A 79 17.34 -48.52 14.39
N GLY A 80 16.14 -48.03 14.05
CA GLY A 80 15.73 -47.75 12.68
C GLY A 80 16.63 -46.72 11.99
N PHE A 81 16.89 -45.57 12.64
CA PHE A 81 17.79 -44.54 12.13
C PHE A 81 19.25 -45.02 12.02
N LEU A 82 19.71 -45.82 12.97
CA LEU A 82 21.08 -46.37 12.97
C LEU A 82 21.30 -47.52 11.99
N SER A 83 20.23 -48.11 11.45
CA SER A 83 20.34 -49.24 10.52
C SER A 83 20.99 -48.87 9.18
N GLY A 84 21.01 -47.58 8.83
CA GLY A 84 21.50 -47.09 7.53
C GLY A 84 20.62 -47.46 6.34
N ASP A 85 19.47 -48.12 6.56
CA ASP A 85 18.53 -48.50 5.50
C ASP A 85 17.59 -47.33 5.17
N GLU A 86 17.76 -46.74 3.99
CA GLU A 86 17.01 -45.56 3.56
C GLU A 86 15.49 -45.78 3.55
N ASP A 87 15.01 -46.96 3.14
CA ASP A 87 13.57 -47.24 3.08
C ASP A 87 12.95 -47.22 4.50
N ILE A 88 13.69 -47.69 5.51
CA ILE A 88 13.23 -47.67 6.90
C ILE A 88 13.12 -46.21 7.39
N ILE A 89 14.13 -45.40 7.10
CA ILE A 89 14.16 -43.97 7.44
C ILE A 89 12.99 -43.25 6.75
N TYR A 90 12.75 -43.49 5.45
CA TYR A 90 11.63 -42.90 4.72
C TYR A 90 10.29 -43.28 5.34
N VAL A 91 10.09 -44.54 5.74
CA VAL A 91 8.85 -44.97 6.40
C VAL A 91 8.68 -44.30 7.76
N ILE A 92 9.75 -44.19 8.56
CA ILE A 92 9.70 -43.52 9.87
C ILE A 92 9.31 -42.05 9.69
N ILE A 93 10.02 -41.31 8.83
CA ILE A 93 9.76 -39.89 8.57
C ILE A 93 8.35 -39.69 8.00
N SER A 94 7.94 -40.49 7.01
CA SER A 94 6.62 -40.43 6.41
C SER A 94 5.50 -40.68 7.42
N SER A 95 5.69 -41.63 8.32
CA SER A 95 4.69 -41.98 9.33
C SER A 95 4.65 -40.99 10.50
N CYS A 96 5.73 -40.21 10.73
CA CYS A 96 5.85 -39.26 11.83
C CYS A 96 5.36 -37.84 11.52
N LYS A 97 5.00 -37.56 10.25
CA LYS A 97 4.78 -36.23 9.64
C LYS A 97 4.19 -35.15 10.55
N VAL A 98 2.99 -35.37 11.11
CA VAL A 98 2.21 -34.27 11.71
C VAL A 98 2.14 -34.36 13.24
N ASP A 99 2.62 -35.45 13.85
CA ASP A 99 2.18 -35.74 15.21
C ASP A 99 3.24 -36.25 16.19
N PHE A 100 4.47 -36.48 15.76
CA PHE A 100 5.46 -37.06 16.66
C PHE A 100 5.85 -36.12 17.82
N PHE A 101 6.26 -34.88 17.50
CA PHE A 101 6.83 -33.95 18.49
C PHE A 101 5.79 -33.10 19.24
N HIS A 102 4.52 -33.10 18.82
CA HIS A 102 3.46 -32.30 19.49
C HIS A 102 2.97 -32.91 20.80
N ARG A 103 3.10 -34.22 20.96
CA ARG A 103 2.62 -34.93 22.16
C ARG A 103 3.48 -34.68 23.38
N CYS A 104 4.64 -34.05 23.18
CA CYS A 104 5.64 -33.81 24.23
C CYS A 104 5.87 -35.05 25.08
N TRP A 105 6.02 -36.21 24.43
CA TRP A 105 6.26 -37.45 25.15
C TRP A 105 7.52 -37.32 26.02
N PRO A 106 7.52 -37.95 27.20
CA PRO A 106 8.73 -38.12 27.97
C PRO A 106 9.84 -38.64 27.04
N SER A 107 10.96 -37.93 26.99
CA SER A 107 12.14 -38.35 26.23
C SER A 107 12.04 -38.33 24.69
N SER A 108 10.99 -37.78 24.06
CA SER A 108 10.96 -37.63 22.58
C SER A 108 12.08 -36.73 22.05
N ALA A 109 12.51 -35.78 22.88
CA ALA A 109 13.56 -34.83 22.60
C ALA A 109 14.96 -35.50 22.45
N LEU A 110 15.15 -36.69 23.04
CA LEU A 110 16.36 -37.49 22.89
C LEU A 110 16.65 -37.83 21.42
N LEU A 111 15.62 -37.97 20.59
CA LEU A 111 15.73 -38.41 19.20
C LEU A 111 16.06 -37.27 18.22
N LEU A 112 16.12 -36.01 18.67
CA LEU A 112 16.34 -34.86 17.79
C LEU A 112 17.59 -34.95 16.89
N PRO A 113 18.76 -35.45 17.33
CA PRO A 113 19.93 -35.60 16.47
C PRO A 113 19.85 -36.77 15.50
N LEU A 114 18.87 -37.65 15.66
CA LEU A 114 18.60 -38.70 14.67
C LEU A 114 17.65 -38.16 13.59
N PHE A 115 16.61 -37.43 14.01
CA PHE A 115 15.65 -36.84 13.08
C PHE A 115 16.23 -35.69 12.26
N THR A 116 16.93 -34.73 12.90
CA THR A 116 17.36 -33.49 12.21
C THR A 116 18.30 -33.77 11.03
N PRO A 117 19.37 -34.57 11.19
CA PRO A 117 20.26 -34.89 10.07
C PRO A 117 19.59 -35.78 9.02
N ALA A 118 18.74 -36.74 9.43
CA ALA A 118 18.02 -37.60 8.49
C ALA A 118 17.05 -36.78 7.61
N CYS A 119 16.32 -35.82 8.19
CA CYS A 119 15.48 -34.91 7.42
C CYS A 119 16.30 -34.02 6.49
N CYS A 120 17.49 -33.57 6.93
CA CYS A 120 18.40 -32.80 6.08
C CYS A 120 18.88 -33.60 4.86
N GLU A 121 19.27 -34.86 5.07
CA GLU A 121 19.72 -35.75 3.99
C GLU A 121 18.61 -36.02 2.98
N ILE A 122 17.38 -36.27 3.46
CA ILE A 122 16.19 -36.46 2.62
C ILE A 122 15.92 -35.22 1.76
N GLY A 123 16.03 -34.02 2.32
CA GLY A 123 15.81 -32.76 1.58
C GLY A 123 16.82 -32.55 0.44
N GLN A 124 18.06 -33.00 0.62
CA GLN A 124 19.13 -32.86 -0.39
C GLN A 124 19.05 -33.86 -1.55
N LYS A 125 18.32 -34.98 -1.37
CA LYS A 125 18.17 -36.00 -2.42
C LYS A 125 17.30 -35.49 -3.59
N PRO A 126 17.42 -36.05 -4.81
CA PRO A 126 16.50 -35.75 -5.90
C PRO A 126 15.06 -36.18 -5.54
N ASN A 127 14.05 -35.71 -6.29
CA ASN A 127 12.64 -35.99 -5.96
C ASN A 127 12.26 -37.46 -6.11
N PHE A 128 12.90 -38.15 -7.06
CA PHE A 128 12.71 -39.55 -7.36
C PHE A 128 14.05 -40.25 -7.30
N VAL A 129 14.06 -41.41 -6.63
CA VAL A 129 15.14 -42.41 -6.71
C VAL A 129 14.42 -43.73 -6.95
N ASP A 130 14.76 -44.42 -8.05
CA ASP A 130 14.20 -45.73 -8.42
C ASP A 130 12.65 -45.78 -8.41
N GLU A 131 11.99 -44.79 -9.03
CA GLU A 131 10.51 -44.65 -9.12
C GLU A 131 9.78 -44.51 -7.76
N LYS A 132 10.48 -44.43 -6.63
CA LYS A 132 9.90 -44.23 -5.30
C LYS A 132 9.78 -42.74 -4.96
N THR A 133 8.65 -42.37 -4.36
CA THR A 133 8.40 -41.02 -3.82
C THR A 133 9.16 -40.81 -2.52
N ILE A 134 10.07 -39.83 -2.50
CA ILE A 134 10.83 -39.47 -1.29
C ILE A 134 9.99 -38.52 -0.41
N PRO A 135 9.89 -38.75 0.91
CA PRO A 135 9.04 -37.97 1.81
C PRO A 135 9.67 -36.60 2.19
N LYS A 136 9.89 -35.74 1.20
CA LYS A 136 10.53 -34.42 1.37
C LYS A 136 9.68 -33.43 2.13
N VAL A 137 8.39 -33.35 1.77
CA VAL A 137 7.42 -32.45 2.42
C VAL A 137 7.33 -32.79 3.90
N GLU A 138 7.26 -34.08 4.22
CA GLU A 138 7.27 -34.61 5.59
C GLU A 138 8.55 -34.24 6.34
N ALA A 139 9.72 -34.43 5.72
CA ALA A 139 11.01 -34.11 6.33
C ALA A 139 11.15 -32.63 6.67
N LEU A 140 10.81 -31.73 5.74
CA LEU A 140 10.89 -30.28 5.96
C LEU A 140 9.81 -29.78 6.92
N THR A 141 8.62 -30.41 6.94
CA THR A 141 7.59 -30.12 7.94
C THR A 141 8.09 -30.43 9.34
N LEU A 142 8.73 -31.60 9.53
CA LEU A 142 9.31 -32.00 10.82
C LEU A 142 10.41 -31.04 11.26
N LEU A 143 11.35 -30.68 10.37
CA LEU A 143 12.41 -29.71 10.68
C LEU A 143 11.85 -28.32 11.03
N SER A 144 10.93 -27.81 10.22
CA SER A 144 10.34 -26.48 10.40
C SER A 144 9.53 -26.38 11.69
N ARG A 145 8.90 -27.48 12.13
CA ARG A 145 8.15 -27.54 13.39
C ARG A 145 9.03 -27.48 14.63
N LEU A 146 10.28 -27.95 14.52
CA LEU A 146 11.23 -27.98 15.63
C LEU A 146 11.83 -26.60 15.91
N VAL A 147 11.57 -25.60 15.10
CA VAL A 147 12.14 -24.24 15.21
C VAL A 147 11.94 -23.61 16.59
N CYS A 148 10.72 -23.65 17.15
CA CYS A 148 10.41 -23.08 18.47
C CYS A 148 10.69 -24.05 19.63
N PHE A 149 10.92 -25.34 19.34
CA PHE A 149 11.08 -26.38 20.36
C PHE A 149 12.24 -26.10 21.34
N PRO A 150 13.44 -25.65 20.90
CA PRO A 150 14.57 -25.40 21.79
C PRO A 150 14.29 -24.36 22.88
N ASN A 151 13.29 -23.51 22.76
CA ASN A 151 13.00 -22.49 23.78
C ASN A 151 12.55 -23.06 25.12
N HIS A 152 12.08 -24.29 25.16
CA HIS A 152 11.56 -24.94 26.36
C HIS A 152 12.67 -25.50 27.25
N PHE A 153 13.89 -25.56 26.75
CA PHE A 153 15.01 -26.21 27.40
C PHE A 153 16.23 -25.28 27.38
N GLU A 154 16.83 -25.03 28.55
CA GLU A 154 18.15 -24.40 28.59
C GLU A 154 19.24 -25.41 28.19
N GLN A 155 19.11 -26.63 28.71
CA GLN A 155 19.90 -27.80 28.39
C GLN A 155 18.96 -28.98 28.13
N LEU A 156 19.29 -29.77 27.12
CA LEU A 156 18.50 -30.92 26.73
C LEU A 156 19.40 -32.15 26.64
N ASP A 157 18.99 -33.25 27.27
CA ASP A 157 19.61 -34.55 27.03
C ASP A 157 19.27 -35.02 25.63
N VAL A 158 20.30 -35.43 24.90
CA VAL A 158 20.22 -35.64 23.47
C VAL A 158 21.03 -36.89 23.11
N LEU A 159 20.48 -37.82 22.32
CA LEU A 159 21.18 -39.06 21.98
C LEU A 159 22.22 -38.80 20.89
N THR A 160 23.47 -39.12 21.22
CA THR A 160 24.57 -39.12 20.25
C THR A 160 24.99 -40.55 19.93
N ASN A 161 25.40 -40.76 18.68
CA ASN A 161 25.97 -42.03 18.25
C ASN A 161 27.47 -42.03 18.57
N ASN A 162 27.85 -42.69 19.66
CA ASN A 162 29.21 -43.18 19.83
C ASN A 162 29.19 -44.65 19.42
N GLU A 163 30.10 -45.05 18.51
CA GLU A 163 30.11 -46.25 17.66
C GLU A 163 29.74 -47.63 18.28
N LYS A 164 29.44 -47.74 19.59
CA LYS A 164 28.98 -48.97 20.27
C LYS A 164 27.86 -48.81 21.32
N HIS A 165 27.46 -47.61 21.77
CA HIS A 165 26.39 -47.42 22.77
C HIS A 165 25.68 -46.05 22.64
N PHE A 166 24.38 -46.00 23.00
CA PHE A 166 23.65 -44.75 23.18
C PHE A 166 24.24 -43.97 24.36
N ALA A 167 24.82 -42.81 24.10
CA ALA A 167 25.23 -41.86 25.13
C ALA A 167 24.35 -40.61 25.02
N SER A 168 23.67 -40.26 26.12
CA SER A 168 23.02 -38.96 26.26
C SER A 168 24.10 -37.89 26.48
N VAL A 169 24.13 -36.89 25.61
CA VAL A 169 24.97 -35.70 25.75
C VAL A 169 24.05 -34.53 26.04
N LEU A 170 24.45 -33.67 26.97
CA LEU A 170 23.77 -32.41 27.21
C LEU A 170 24.07 -31.45 26.05
N MET A 171 23.01 -31.04 25.35
CA MET A 171 23.11 -30.04 24.30
C MET A 171 22.44 -28.75 24.77
N ASP A 172 23.15 -27.64 24.60
CA ASP A 172 22.62 -26.31 24.91
C ASP A 172 21.61 -25.86 23.84
N ARG A 173 20.68 -25.01 24.27
CA ARG A 173 19.66 -24.39 23.41
C ARG A 173 20.23 -23.77 22.14
N THR A 174 21.31 -22.99 22.26
CA THR A 174 21.86 -22.21 21.14
C THR A 174 22.47 -23.13 20.09
N SER A 175 23.16 -24.20 20.50
CA SER A 175 23.63 -25.23 19.57
C SER A 175 22.49 -25.98 18.88
N LEU A 176 21.40 -26.29 19.59
CA LEU A 176 20.23 -26.96 19.00
C LEU A 176 19.56 -26.09 17.93
N LYS A 177 19.34 -24.81 18.23
CA LYS A 177 18.82 -23.84 17.25
C LYS A 177 19.71 -23.73 16.02
N ARG A 178 21.02 -23.61 16.22
CA ARG A 178 21.99 -23.53 15.12
C ARG A 178 21.97 -24.79 14.24
N MET A 179 21.84 -25.96 14.84
CA MET A 179 21.73 -27.24 14.11
C MET A 179 20.46 -27.26 13.25
N ILE A 180 19.29 -27.00 13.84
CA ILE A 180 18.00 -27.01 13.15
C ILE A 180 18.01 -26.01 11.98
N MET A 181 18.44 -24.77 12.22
CA MET A 181 18.51 -23.74 11.18
C MET A 181 19.47 -24.12 10.05
N ARG A 182 20.68 -24.59 10.39
CA ARG A 182 21.67 -25.02 9.39
C ARG A 182 21.11 -26.13 8.51
N ASP A 183 20.48 -27.12 9.13
CA ASP A 183 19.96 -28.30 8.44
C ASP A 183 18.72 -27.96 7.61
N LEU A 184 17.85 -27.06 8.08
CA LEU A 184 16.71 -26.55 7.34
C LEU A 184 17.13 -25.78 6.08
N ILE A 185 18.09 -24.84 6.19
CA ILE A 185 18.64 -24.10 5.04
C ILE A 185 19.31 -25.05 4.05
N LYS A 186 20.13 -25.99 4.54
CA LYS A 186 20.82 -26.97 3.68
C LYS A 186 19.86 -27.90 2.96
N ALA A 187 18.74 -28.26 3.59
CA ALA A 187 17.73 -29.12 3.00
C ALA A 187 16.93 -28.38 1.90
N SER A 188 16.78 -27.05 1.99
CA SER A 188 15.96 -26.25 1.07
C SER A 188 16.74 -25.66 -0.12
N GLN A 189 18.06 -25.48 -0.03
CA GLN A 189 18.89 -24.78 -1.02
C GLN A 189 18.85 -25.35 -2.45
N ASN A 190 18.61 -26.66 -2.61
CA ASN A 190 18.63 -27.33 -3.92
C ASN A 190 17.31 -28.00 -4.29
N ASP A 191 16.27 -27.80 -3.49
CA ASP A 191 15.01 -28.51 -3.68
C ASP A 191 14.28 -28.01 -4.94
N VAL A 192 13.64 -28.95 -5.62
CA VAL A 192 12.87 -28.67 -6.84
C VAL A 192 11.38 -28.60 -6.53
N MET A 193 10.94 -29.27 -5.45
CA MET A 193 9.55 -29.29 -5.03
C MET A 193 9.14 -27.94 -4.44
N LEU A 194 8.01 -27.41 -4.89
CA LEU A 194 7.52 -26.09 -4.48
C LEU A 194 7.06 -26.11 -3.01
N GLU A 195 6.17 -27.04 -2.66
CA GLU A 195 5.54 -27.15 -1.33
C GLU A 195 6.58 -27.30 -0.21
N SER A 196 7.63 -28.09 -0.46
CA SER A 196 8.71 -28.33 0.50
C SER A 196 9.53 -27.05 0.76
N ARG A 197 9.84 -26.27 -0.29
CA ARG A 197 10.54 -24.98 -0.17
C ARG A 197 9.71 -23.93 0.57
N GLU A 198 8.41 -23.87 0.30
CA GLU A 198 7.48 -22.95 0.96
C GLU A 198 7.38 -23.24 2.46
N ILE A 199 7.32 -24.52 2.85
CA ILE A 199 7.34 -24.95 4.26
C ILE A 199 8.66 -24.54 4.93
N ALA A 200 9.79 -24.75 4.25
CA ALA A 200 11.09 -24.34 4.79
C ALA A 200 11.21 -22.81 4.97
N LEU A 201 10.70 -22.04 4.02
CA LEU A 201 10.61 -20.58 4.14
C LEU A 201 9.74 -20.15 5.33
N CYS A 202 8.59 -20.80 5.53
CA CYS A 202 7.74 -20.58 6.70
C CYS A 202 8.46 -20.89 8.01
N GLY A 203 9.09 -22.06 8.11
CA GLY A 203 9.85 -22.47 9.29
C GLY A 203 10.96 -21.48 9.66
N LEU A 204 11.73 -21.02 8.66
CA LEU A 204 12.78 -20.04 8.88
C LEU A 204 12.24 -18.64 9.20
N ALA A 205 11.10 -18.24 8.63
CA ALA A 205 10.43 -16.99 8.98
C ALA A 205 9.95 -17.00 10.44
N ILE A 206 9.33 -18.10 10.89
CA ILE A 206 8.95 -18.30 12.30
C ILE A 206 10.18 -18.23 13.21
N PHE A 207 11.29 -18.88 12.81
CA PHE A 207 12.56 -18.84 13.55
C PHE A 207 13.05 -17.40 13.72
N LEU A 208 13.07 -16.62 12.65
CA LEU A 208 13.53 -15.24 12.70
C LEU A 208 12.63 -14.38 13.61
N CYS A 209 11.31 -14.51 13.49
CA CYS A 209 10.37 -13.73 14.30
C CYS A 209 10.54 -14.02 15.78
N GLU A 210 10.72 -15.30 16.12
CA GLU A 210 11.00 -15.74 17.47
C GLU A 210 12.30 -15.13 18.02
N GLU A 211 13.42 -15.22 17.28
CA GLU A 211 14.71 -14.67 17.71
C GLU A 211 14.64 -13.14 17.88
N LEU A 212 13.97 -12.42 16.98
CA LEU A 212 13.81 -10.97 17.06
C LEU A 212 12.93 -10.54 18.23
N LYS A 213 11.79 -11.20 18.47
CA LYS A 213 10.87 -10.85 19.57
C LYS A 213 11.45 -11.15 20.93
N HIS A 214 12.23 -12.22 21.07
CA HIS A 214 12.96 -12.49 22.30
C HIS A 214 14.25 -11.66 22.44
N GLN A 215 14.57 -10.78 21.48
CA GLN A 215 15.80 -9.96 21.45
C GLN A 215 17.08 -10.79 21.60
N ARG A 216 17.10 -11.99 21.01
CA ARG A 216 18.23 -12.90 21.09
C ARG A 216 19.20 -12.60 19.95
N THR A 217 20.41 -12.19 20.29
CA THR A 217 21.42 -11.77 19.31
C THR A 217 22.48 -12.83 19.03
N GLU A 218 22.35 -14.03 19.61
CA GLU A 218 23.36 -15.09 19.53
C GLU A 218 23.22 -15.94 18.26
N SER A 219 22.01 -16.07 17.72
CA SER A 219 21.74 -16.85 16.51
C SER A 219 22.06 -16.03 15.26
N PRO A 220 22.83 -16.56 14.30
CA PRO A 220 23.11 -15.86 13.05
C PRO A 220 21.87 -15.82 12.16
N ILE A 221 21.34 -14.63 11.87
CA ILE A 221 20.13 -14.43 11.04
C ILE A 221 20.49 -14.14 9.58
N ARG A 222 21.70 -13.65 9.31
CA ARG A 222 22.16 -13.31 7.95
C ARG A 222 22.05 -14.47 6.93
N PRO A 223 22.40 -15.74 7.24
CA PRO A 223 22.29 -16.84 6.29
C PRO A 223 20.86 -17.08 5.80
N PHE A 224 19.87 -16.88 6.67
CA PHE A 224 18.46 -16.99 6.31
C PHE A 224 18.04 -15.89 5.35
N LEU A 225 18.42 -14.63 5.62
CA LEU A 225 18.09 -13.50 4.76
C LEU A 225 18.68 -13.66 3.36
N LEU A 226 19.91 -14.21 3.26
CA LEU A 226 20.51 -14.57 1.98
C LEU A 226 19.69 -15.63 1.23
N PHE A 227 19.23 -16.67 1.92
CA PHE A 227 18.38 -17.71 1.34
C PHE A 227 17.02 -17.15 0.85
N ILE A 228 16.41 -16.24 1.59
CA ILE A 228 15.18 -15.55 1.15
C ILE A 228 15.45 -14.73 -0.12
N VAL A 229 16.54 -13.95 -0.15
CA VAL A 229 16.91 -13.14 -1.32
C VAL A 229 17.20 -14.02 -2.54
N GLU A 230 17.83 -15.19 -2.34
CA GLU A 230 18.01 -16.19 -3.38
C GLU A 230 16.66 -16.71 -3.92
N CYS A 231 15.68 -16.94 -3.04
CA CYS A 231 14.33 -17.34 -3.45
C CYS A 231 13.60 -16.24 -4.23
N LEU A 232 13.79 -14.96 -3.88
CA LEU A 232 13.20 -13.80 -4.60
C LEU A 232 13.76 -13.65 -6.02
N GLN A 233 15.06 -13.87 -6.21
CA GLN A 233 15.71 -13.70 -7.51
C GLN A 233 15.29 -14.78 -8.53
N GLY A 234 14.55 -15.81 -8.06
CA GLY A 234 14.33 -17.05 -8.77
C GLY A 234 15.66 -17.79 -8.95
N GLN A 235 15.62 -19.10 -9.17
CA GLN A 235 16.80 -19.86 -9.62
C GLN A 235 17.11 -19.48 -11.08
N SER A 236 17.51 -18.22 -11.30
CA SER A 236 17.78 -17.63 -12.60
C SER A 236 19.09 -18.22 -13.14
N LYS A 237 18.95 -18.96 -14.25
CA LYS A 237 19.98 -19.28 -15.27
C LYS A 237 20.64 -20.67 -15.31
N LYS A 238 20.28 -21.68 -14.51
CA LYS A 238 20.94 -23.02 -14.62
C LYS A 238 20.10 -24.26 -14.86
N ARG A 239 18.77 -24.20 -14.96
CA ARG A 239 17.95 -25.37 -15.31
C ARG A 239 17.21 -25.17 -16.63
N THR A 240 17.96 -25.21 -17.73
CA THR A 240 17.42 -25.72 -18.99
C THR A 240 17.22 -27.22 -18.81
N SER A 241 15.99 -27.65 -18.58
CA SER A 241 15.39 -28.91 -19.06
C SER A 241 14.41 -29.51 -18.05
N VAL A 242 13.20 -29.74 -18.56
CA VAL A 242 12.23 -30.76 -18.16
C VAL A 242 11.56 -30.59 -16.79
N ALA A 243 10.43 -29.88 -16.79
CA ALA A 243 9.10 -30.45 -16.52
C ALA A 243 8.07 -29.31 -16.70
N GLU A 244 7.35 -29.36 -17.81
CA GLU A 244 6.19 -28.51 -18.05
C GLU A 244 5.12 -28.83 -17.00
N GLY A 245 4.82 -27.90 -16.09
CA GLY A 245 3.64 -28.05 -15.23
C GLY A 245 3.59 -27.24 -13.93
N GLU A 246 4.71 -26.93 -13.27
CA GLU A 246 4.66 -26.27 -11.96
C GLU A 246 5.46 -24.97 -11.94
N HIS A 247 4.76 -23.89 -11.60
CA HIS A 247 5.13 -22.51 -11.90
C HIS A 247 6.26 -21.99 -10.98
N PRO A 248 7.48 -21.71 -11.50
CA PRO A 248 8.50 -20.98 -10.73
C PRO A 248 8.04 -19.58 -10.27
N ALA A 249 6.96 -19.06 -10.88
CA ALA A 249 6.32 -17.80 -10.50
C ALA A 249 5.72 -17.83 -9.09
N ASP A 250 5.12 -18.94 -8.67
CA ASP A 250 4.40 -19.02 -7.39
C ASP A 250 5.37 -19.01 -6.20
N SER A 251 6.54 -19.64 -6.36
CA SER A 251 7.62 -19.61 -5.36
C SER A 251 8.14 -18.19 -5.09
N THR A 252 8.28 -17.37 -6.13
CA THR A 252 8.75 -15.99 -5.99
C THR A 252 7.71 -15.11 -5.31
N VAL A 253 6.42 -15.27 -5.67
CA VAL A 253 5.31 -14.58 -5.00
C VAL A 253 5.28 -14.96 -3.52
N PHE A 254 5.39 -16.25 -3.20
CA PHE A 254 5.44 -16.72 -1.82
C PHE A 254 6.61 -16.14 -1.03
N ALA A 255 7.81 -16.11 -1.62
CA ALA A 255 8.98 -15.48 -1.00
C ALA A 255 8.78 -13.97 -0.78
N ALA A 256 8.17 -13.27 -1.73
CA ALA A 256 7.82 -11.86 -1.58
C ALA A 256 6.82 -11.64 -0.44
N ASP A 257 5.80 -12.49 -0.31
CA ASP A 257 4.84 -12.42 0.80
C ASP A 257 5.48 -12.69 2.17
N MET A 258 6.48 -13.59 2.23
CA MET A 258 7.28 -13.80 3.46
C MET A 258 8.09 -12.56 3.81
N VAL A 259 8.69 -11.91 2.81
CA VAL A 259 9.45 -10.66 3.00
C VAL A 259 8.53 -9.53 3.45
N ARG A 260 7.33 -9.40 2.88
CA ARG A 260 6.30 -8.45 3.33
C ARG A 260 5.95 -8.64 4.80
N PHE A 261 5.71 -9.89 5.21
CA PHE A 261 5.44 -10.22 6.60
C PHE A 261 6.59 -9.76 7.53
N LEU A 262 7.84 -10.05 7.15
CA LEU A 262 9.02 -9.70 7.92
C LEU A 262 9.26 -8.18 8.04
N ALA A 263 8.66 -7.35 7.18
CA ALA A 263 8.78 -5.89 7.26
C ALA A 263 8.29 -5.34 8.61
N SER A 264 7.24 -5.94 9.19
CA SER A 264 6.72 -5.57 10.52
C SER A 264 7.73 -5.79 11.66
N TYR A 265 8.75 -6.62 11.44
CA TYR A 265 9.85 -6.88 12.38
C TYR A 265 11.09 -6.04 12.06
N ALA A 266 11.11 -5.27 10.97
CA ALA A 266 12.27 -4.48 10.56
C ALA A 266 12.82 -3.56 11.67
N PRO A 267 11.99 -2.86 12.49
CA PRO A 267 12.52 -2.05 13.59
C PRO A 267 13.35 -2.83 14.62
N LEU A 268 13.09 -4.14 14.79
CA LEU A 268 13.82 -4.99 15.74
C LEU A 268 15.22 -5.39 15.23
N PHE A 269 15.51 -5.20 13.94
CA PHE A 269 16.83 -5.47 13.39
C PHE A 269 17.88 -4.49 13.91
N ILE A 270 17.49 -3.29 14.37
CA ILE A 270 18.42 -2.27 14.90
C ILE A 270 19.23 -2.82 16.07
N SER A 271 18.59 -3.55 16.97
CA SER A 271 19.22 -4.13 18.16
C SER A 271 20.01 -5.40 17.89
N HIS A 272 19.94 -5.96 16.67
CA HIS A 272 20.53 -7.28 16.39
C HIS A 272 22.02 -7.20 16.06
N ARG A 273 22.82 -8.12 16.63
CA ARG A 273 24.28 -8.19 16.43
C ARG A 273 24.71 -8.20 14.97
N ASP A 274 24.02 -8.97 14.12
CA ASP A 274 24.33 -9.09 12.69
C ASP A 274 24.07 -7.80 11.89
N ASN A 275 23.37 -6.82 12.45
CA ASN A 275 23.01 -5.58 11.75
C ASN A 275 24.07 -4.48 11.92
N HIS A 276 25.27 -4.74 11.41
CA HIS A 276 26.34 -3.74 11.38
C HIS A 276 26.02 -2.65 10.34
N SER A 277 25.83 -1.40 10.78
CA SER A 277 25.62 -0.23 9.91
C SER A 277 24.48 -0.39 8.88
N GLY A 278 23.39 -1.07 9.24
CA GLY A 278 22.21 -1.22 8.37
C GLY A 278 22.38 -2.20 7.20
N GLN A 279 23.41 -3.06 7.21
CA GLN A 279 23.66 -4.01 6.14
C GLN A 279 22.51 -5.01 5.91
N LEU A 280 21.73 -5.36 6.94
CA LEU A 280 20.63 -6.31 6.78
C LEU A 280 19.45 -5.67 6.02
N TYR A 281 19.14 -4.40 6.30
CA TYR A 281 18.14 -3.63 5.53
C TYR A 281 18.54 -3.54 4.06
N THR A 282 19.82 -3.23 3.85
CA THR A 282 20.42 -3.13 2.51
C THR A 282 20.31 -4.43 1.75
N LEU A 283 20.63 -5.56 2.38
CA LEU A 283 20.57 -6.88 1.76
C LEU A 283 19.16 -7.18 1.23
N ILE A 284 18.13 -6.85 1.99
CA ILE A 284 16.74 -7.16 1.63
C ILE A 284 16.23 -6.18 0.56
N ILE A 285 16.46 -4.88 0.74
CA ILE A 285 16.08 -3.86 -0.25
C ILE A 285 16.78 -4.11 -1.59
N ASP A 286 18.08 -4.40 -1.58
CA ASP A 286 18.83 -4.70 -2.81
C ASP A 286 18.42 -6.03 -3.43
N GLY A 287 18.08 -7.02 -2.60
CA GLY A 287 17.49 -8.28 -3.04
C GLY A 287 16.17 -8.06 -3.80
N LEU A 288 15.28 -7.23 -3.27
CA LEU A 288 14.00 -6.86 -3.88
C LEU A 288 14.21 -6.04 -5.16
N ILE A 289 15.08 -5.02 -5.15
CA ILE A 289 15.39 -4.20 -6.33
C ILE A 289 16.01 -5.05 -7.44
N SER A 290 16.95 -5.93 -7.11
CA SER A 290 17.57 -6.87 -8.06
C SER A 290 16.53 -7.80 -8.68
N SER A 291 15.61 -8.32 -7.86
CA SER A 291 14.52 -9.19 -8.31
C SER A 291 13.51 -8.44 -9.17
N LEU A 292 13.17 -7.19 -8.85
CA LEU A 292 12.34 -6.35 -9.71
C LEU A 292 13.03 -6.11 -11.05
N ARG A 293 14.32 -5.76 -11.03
CA ARG A 293 15.12 -5.49 -12.24
C ARG A 293 15.19 -6.69 -13.17
N SER A 294 15.30 -7.91 -12.64
CA SER A 294 15.31 -9.13 -13.44
C SER A 294 13.93 -9.48 -14.04
N ASN A 295 12.84 -8.99 -13.44
CA ASN A 295 11.47 -9.24 -13.88
C ASN A 295 10.85 -8.07 -14.67
N ILE A 296 11.58 -6.97 -14.93
CA ILE A 296 11.10 -5.87 -15.77
C ILE A 296 10.72 -6.43 -17.15
N PRO A 297 9.48 -6.21 -17.62
CA PRO A 297 9.03 -6.74 -18.89
C PRO A 297 9.76 -6.03 -20.04
N ALA A 298 10.45 -6.80 -20.89
CA ALA A 298 11.09 -6.29 -22.09
C ALA A 298 10.13 -6.27 -23.31
N ASP A 299 9.18 -7.20 -23.36
CA ASP A 299 8.18 -7.37 -24.41
C ASP A 299 6.83 -7.87 -23.84
N ILE A 300 5.75 -7.82 -24.64
CA ILE A 300 4.42 -8.32 -24.24
C ILE A 300 4.47 -9.83 -23.93
N GLY A 301 5.34 -10.58 -24.63
CA GLY A 301 5.59 -11.99 -24.34
C GLY A 301 6.20 -12.20 -22.95
N ALA A 302 7.17 -11.39 -22.53
CA ALA A 302 7.71 -11.40 -21.18
C ALA A 302 6.69 -10.89 -20.16
N LEU A 303 5.78 -9.97 -20.51
CA LEU A 303 4.72 -9.55 -19.60
C LEU A 303 3.77 -10.72 -19.23
N MET A 304 3.42 -11.54 -20.21
CA MET A 304 2.61 -12.75 -20.00
C MET A 304 3.38 -13.83 -19.24
N ARG A 305 4.70 -13.94 -19.45
CA ARG A 305 5.59 -14.93 -18.79
C ARG A 305 6.03 -14.52 -17.37
N ASN A 306 6.31 -13.24 -17.15
CA ASN A 306 6.84 -12.67 -15.90
C ASN A 306 5.75 -12.45 -14.85
N ASN A 307 4.53 -12.92 -15.12
CA ASN A 307 3.36 -12.91 -14.25
C ASN A 307 3.18 -11.58 -13.51
N VAL A 308 2.27 -10.72 -13.97
CA VAL A 308 1.90 -9.43 -13.32
C VAL A 308 1.87 -9.52 -11.78
N ARG A 309 1.44 -10.66 -11.24
CA ARG A 309 1.44 -10.97 -9.81
C ARG A 309 2.82 -10.85 -9.15
N ILE A 310 3.89 -11.37 -9.75
CA ILE A 310 5.26 -11.27 -9.24
C ILE A 310 5.67 -9.81 -9.10
N ILE A 311 5.49 -9.01 -10.15
CA ILE A 311 5.89 -7.60 -10.15
C ILE A 311 5.11 -6.83 -9.06
N LYS A 312 3.79 -7.03 -8.98
CA LYS A 312 2.96 -6.41 -7.92
C LYS A 312 3.43 -6.83 -6.52
N SER A 313 3.61 -8.13 -6.26
CA SER A 313 4.07 -8.62 -4.95
C SER A 313 5.44 -8.07 -4.57
N LEU A 314 6.37 -7.97 -5.51
CA LEU A 314 7.70 -7.38 -5.28
C LEU A 314 7.63 -5.86 -5.03
N ILE A 315 6.77 -5.11 -5.74
CA ILE A 315 6.55 -3.68 -5.49
C ILE A 315 6.01 -3.47 -4.09
N PHE A 316 4.99 -4.22 -3.69
CA PHE A 316 4.43 -4.11 -2.34
C PHE A 316 5.41 -4.56 -1.26
N ALA A 317 6.24 -5.59 -1.52
CA ALA A 317 7.34 -5.96 -0.62
C ALA A 317 8.36 -4.84 -0.46
N LEU A 318 8.75 -4.16 -1.54
CA LEU A 318 9.63 -3.02 -1.46
C LEU A 318 8.98 -1.85 -0.70
N LEU A 319 7.71 -1.60 -0.94
CA LEU A 319 6.93 -0.55 -0.25
C LEU A 319 6.87 -0.80 1.25
N ASP A 320 6.47 -2.01 1.68
CA ASP A 320 6.38 -2.40 3.09
C ASP A 320 7.73 -2.19 3.81
N TRP A 321 8.85 -2.59 3.20
CA TRP A 321 10.18 -2.42 3.79
C TRP A 321 10.62 -0.96 3.89
N ILE A 322 10.37 -0.14 2.88
CA ILE A 322 10.74 1.27 2.92
C ILE A 322 9.95 2.02 4.01
N LEU A 323 8.69 1.66 4.23
CA LEU A 323 7.86 2.28 5.27
C LEU A 323 8.30 1.91 6.70
N HIS A 324 8.81 0.68 6.90
CA HIS A 324 9.18 0.18 8.24
C HIS A 324 10.65 0.42 8.62
N VAL A 325 11.54 0.68 7.66
CA VAL A 325 12.95 0.93 7.93
C VAL A 325 13.13 2.37 8.43
N PRO A 326 13.89 2.62 9.52
CA PRO A 326 14.12 3.98 10.01
C PRO A 326 14.76 4.89 8.96
N THR A 327 14.28 6.14 8.90
CA THR A 327 14.72 7.17 7.94
C THR A 327 16.24 7.40 7.93
N SER A 328 16.90 7.28 9.08
CA SER A 328 18.35 7.42 9.20
C SER A 328 19.13 6.41 8.35
N TYR A 329 18.66 5.17 8.24
CA TYR A 329 19.29 4.14 7.41
C TYR A 329 18.91 4.28 5.94
N LEU A 330 17.71 4.77 5.66
CA LEU A 330 17.26 5.00 4.29
C LEU A 330 18.04 6.14 3.60
N GLN A 331 18.43 7.16 4.37
CA GLN A 331 19.21 8.31 3.91
C GLN A 331 20.72 8.07 3.90
N GLN A 332 21.21 6.99 4.51
CA GLN A 332 22.63 6.68 4.56
C GLN A 332 23.17 6.41 3.15
N GLN A 333 24.17 7.19 2.74
CA GLN A 333 24.86 7.00 1.47
C GLN A 333 25.67 5.70 1.49
N GLN A 334 25.47 4.86 0.47
CA GLN A 334 26.18 3.59 0.35
C GLN A 334 27.21 3.66 -0.77
N GLN A 335 28.43 3.18 -0.49
CA GLN A 335 29.44 2.95 -1.52
C GLN A 335 29.15 1.61 -2.19
N MET A 336 28.72 1.65 -3.45
CA MET A 336 28.61 0.44 -4.27
C MET A 336 29.99 -0.21 -4.42
N GLY A 337 30.05 -1.53 -4.24
CA GLY A 337 31.27 -2.32 -4.38
C GLY A 337 31.91 -2.15 -5.76
N ARG A 338 33.25 -2.15 -5.78
CA ARG A 338 34.13 -1.94 -6.93
C ARG A 338 33.76 -2.82 -8.14
N ASP A 339 33.16 -2.22 -9.16
CA ASP A 339 33.38 -2.62 -10.55
C ASP A 339 33.88 -1.41 -11.35
N THR A 340 34.95 -1.67 -12.09
CA THR A 340 35.81 -0.68 -12.73
C THR A 340 35.08 0.09 -13.84
N LYS A 341 35.02 1.43 -13.70
CA LYS A 341 35.24 2.50 -14.71
C LYS A 341 34.27 3.68 -14.69
N ASN A 342 33.24 3.70 -13.86
CA ASN A 342 32.43 4.91 -13.64
C ASN A 342 32.43 5.28 -12.16
N GLN A 343 32.79 6.53 -11.85
CA GLN A 343 32.51 7.14 -10.55
C GLN A 343 30.98 7.29 -10.43
N GLU A 344 30.29 6.23 -10.02
CA GLU A 344 28.85 6.32 -9.75
C GLU A 344 28.63 7.02 -8.40
N ALA A 345 27.73 8.01 -8.41
CA ALA A 345 27.35 8.78 -7.24
C ALA A 345 26.83 7.85 -6.13
N SER A 346 27.23 8.09 -4.89
CA SER A 346 26.67 7.41 -3.72
C SER A 346 25.16 7.68 -3.65
N THR A 347 24.34 6.68 -3.98
CA THR A 347 22.88 6.80 -3.96
C THR A 347 22.31 6.25 -2.65
N THR A 348 21.23 6.87 -2.18
CA THR A 348 20.50 6.43 -0.98
C THR A 348 19.55 5.27 -1.31
N ALA A 349 19.07 4.53 -0.30
CA ALA A 349 18.09 3.46 -0.52
C ALA A 349 16.79 4.01 -1.14
N ILE A 350 16.33 5.18 -0.69
CA ILE A 350 15.13 5.86 -1.23
C ILE A 350 15.32 6.19 -2.70
N GLN A 351 16.45 6.79 -3.09
CA GLN A 351 16.73 7.11 -4.50
C GLN A 351 16.72 5.87 -5.39
N ARG A 352 17.32 4.77 -4.92
CA ARG A 352 17.31 3.50 -5.67
C ARG A 352 15.91 2.92 -5.80
N THR A 353 15.08 3.01 -4.75
CA THR A 353 13.67 2.62 -4.80
C THR A 353 12.88 3.44 -5.81
N PHE A 354 12.95 4.77 -5.77
CA PHE A 354 12.26 5.61 -6.76
C PHE A 354 12.77 5.34 -8.18
N SER A 355 14.08 5.14 -8.37
CA SER A 355 14.65 4.80 -9.67
C SER A 355 14.04 3.52 -10.24
N ILE A 356 14.01 2.42 -9.46
CA ILE A 356 13.46 1.15 -9.97
C ILE A 356 11.96 1.24 -10.26
N LEU A 357 11.18 1.96 -9.43
CA LEU A 357 9.74 2.14 -9.66
C LEU A 357 9.48 2.94 -10.95
N ILE A 358 10.27 3.98 -11.20
CA ILE A 358 10.20 4.77 -12.43
C ILE A 358 10.63 3.92 -13.64
N ASP A 359 11.66 3.09 -13.51
CA ASP A 359 12.12 2.21 -14.60
C ASP A 359 11.03 1.19 -14.98
N VAL A 360 10.38 0.56 -14.00
CA VAL A 360 9.24 -0.36 -14.23
C VAL A 360 8.08 0.38 -14.90
N TYR A 361 7.75 1.58 -14.42
CA TYR A 361 6.69 2.42 -15.00
C TYR A 361 6.99 2.79 -16.46
N ARG A 362 8.23 3.20 -16.78
CA ARG A 362 8.65 3.55 -18.15
C ARG A 362 8.65 2.35 -19.08
N ALA A 363 9.17 1.21 -18.62
CA ALA A 363 9.20 -0.02 -19.41
C ALA A 363 7.78 -0.50 -19.78
N THR A 364 6.84 -0.43 -18.83
CA THR A 364 5.43 -0.75 -19.11
C THR A 364 4.75 0.31 -19.97
N HIS A 365 5.16 1.59 -19.89
CA HIS A 365 4.66 2.65 -20.75
C HIS A 365 4.96 2.42 -22.23
N SER A 366 6.15 1.89 -22.57
CA SER A 366 6.49 1.54 -23.95
C SER A 366 5.70 0.37 -24.53
N LEU A 367 5.06 -0.45 -23.70
CA LEU A 367 4.32 -1.65 -24.12
C LEU A 367 2.83 -1.36 -24.44
N ASN A 368 2.50 -0.17 -24.96
CA ASN A 368 1.11 0.20 -25.22
C ASN A 368 0.46 -0.70 -26.30
N ASP A 369 -0.58 -1.45 -25.92
CA ASP A 369 -1.44 -2.19 -26.84
C ASP A 369 -2.35 -1.22 -27.61
N GLU A 370 -2.21 -1.12 -28.93
CA GLU A 370 -3.11 -0.35 -29.81
C GLU A 370 -4.48 -1.00 -30.01
N HIS A 371 -4.73 -2.18 -29.43
CA HIS A 371 -6.02 -2.85 -29.52
C HIS A 371 -7.02 -2.24 -28.53
N LYS A 372 -7.94 -1.44 -29.08
CA LYS A 372 -9.14 -0.90 -28.42
C LYS A 372 -9.77 -1.94 -27.51
N VAL A 373 -9.82 -1.57 -26.23
CA VAL A 373 -10.60 -2.19 -25.15
C VAL A 373 -12.07 -2.25 -25.59
N GLN A 374 -12.50 -3.42 -26.05
CA GLN A 374 -13.88 -3.85 -25.91
C GLN A 374 -13.97 -4.50 -24.52
N ASP A 375 -14.89 -3.97 -23.71
CA ASP A 375 -15.23 -4.39 -22.35
C ASP A 375 -14.29 -3.90 -21.22
N ASN A 376 -14.89 -3.52 -20.09
CA ASN A 376 -14.34 -2.76 -18.95
C ASN A 376 -13.15 -3.38 -18.18
N GLU A 377 -12.31 -4.21 -18.80
CA GLU A 377 -11.15 -4.86 -18.19
C GLU A 377 -9.86 -4.05 -18.43
N LEU A 378 -9.08 -3.83 -17.36
CA LEU A 378 -7.77 -3.18 -17.43
C LEU A 378 -6.77 -4.10 -18.13
N THR A 379 -5.95 -3.55 -19.03
CA THR A 379 -4.87 -4.34 -19.62
C THR A 379 -3.82 -4.69 -18.56
N LEU A 380 -3.11 -5.81 -18.75
CA LEU A 380 -2.05 -6.25 -17.83
C LEU A 380 -1.00 -5.15 -17.60
N SER A 381 -0.63 -4.43 -18.67
CA SER A 381 0.29 -3.29 -18.64
C SER A 381 -0.26 -2.12 -17.80
N GLN A 382 -1.55 -1.78 -17.97
CA GLN A 382 -2.20 -0.74 -17.16
C GLN A 382 -2.20 -1.09 -15.67
N SER A 383 -2.45 -2.35 -15.31
CA SER A 383 -2.51 -2.75 -13.89
C SER A 383 -1.14 -2.60 -13.18
N ILE A 384 -0.03 -2.86 -13.88
CA ILE A 384 1.32 -2.60 -13.33
C ILE A 384 1.60 -1.10 -13.25
N LYS A 385 1.23 -0.32 -14.26
CA LYS A 385 1.39 1.15 -14.23
C LYS A 385 0.69 1.75 -13.02
N LEU A 386 -0.55 1.33 -12.75
CA LEU A 386 -1.31 1.78 -11.59
C LEU A 386 -0.66 1.36 -10.27
N CYS A 387 -0.13 0.14 -10.18
CA CYS A 387 0.62 -0.31 -9.00
C CYS A 387 1.88 0.55 -8.75
N CYS A 388 2.66 0.87 -9.79
CA CYS A 388 3.81 1.76 -9.68
C CYS A 388 3.41 3.18 -9.29
N LYS A 389 2.37 3.75 -9.92
CA LYS A 389 1.85 5.08 -9.58
C LYS A 389 1.40 5.12 -8.11
N PHE A 390 0.63 4.12 -7.67
CA PHE A 390 0.22 3.99 -6.27
C PHE A 390 1.44 3.95 -5.34
N ALA A 391 2.43 3.09 -5.60
CA ALA A 391 3.60 2.98 -4.73
C ALA A 391 4.40 4.30 -4.65
N ILE A 392 4.56 5.01 -5.76
CA ILE A 392 5.26 6.31 -5.80
C ILE A 392 4.48 7.37 -5.01
N LEU A 393 3.17 7.50 -5.25
CA LEU A 393 2.33 8.48 -4.56
C LEU A 393 2.23 8.18 -3.06
N PHE A 394 2.08 6.90 -2.70
CA PHE A 394 2.02 6.46 -1.32
C PHE A 394 3.31 6.79 -0.57
N LEU A 395 4.49 6.57 -1.17
CA LEU A 395 5.77 6.96 -0.57
C LEU A 395 5.92 8.48 -0.40
N LEU A 396 5.31 9.28 -1.27
CA LEU A 396 5.35 10.74 -1.18
C LEU A 396 4.40 11.27 -0.09
N ASN A 397 3.22 10.66 0.05
CA ASN A 397 2.17 11.15 0.94
C ASN A 397 2.24 10.57 2.36
N GLU A 398 2.62 9.30 2.51
CA GLU A 398 2.37 8.52 3.74
C GLU A 398 3.63 8.13 4.51
N HIS A 399 4.83 8.46 4.01
CA HIS A 399 6.07 8.06 4.69
C HIS A 399 6.14 8.69 6.09
N SER A 400 6.19 7.84 7.12
CA SER A 400 6.19 8.24 8.54
C SER A 400 4.90 8.89 9.06
N HIS A 401 3.79 8.82 8.32
CA HIS A 401 2.50 9.40 8.75
C HIS A 401 1.61 8.44 9.55
N PHE A 402 1.93 7.14 9.54
CA PHE A 402 1.18 6.11 10.24
C PHE A 402 1.95 5.57 11.48
N PRO A 403 1.26 5.32 12.61
CA PRO A 403 -0.12 5.72 12.91
C PRO A 403 -0.21 7.23 13.15
N LEU A 404 -1.32 7.86 12.72
CA LEU A 404 -1.57 9.28 13.01
C LEU A 404 -1.60 9.48 14.53
N THR A 405 -0.85 10.47 15.03
CA THR A 405 -0.47 10.64 16.45
C THR A 405 -1.61 11.06 17.38
N GLU A 406 -2.85 11.15 16.90
CA GLU A 406 -4.03 11.48 17.69
C GLU A 406 -5.11 10.41 17.52
N ASN A 407 -5.11 9.41 18.42
CA ASN A 407 -6.20 8.48 18.75
C ASN A 407 -6.95 7.70 17.65
N GLU A 408 -6.61 7.84 16.36
CA GLU A 408 -7.29 7.17 15.26
C GLU A 408 -6.32 6.38 14.38
N SER A 409 -5.81 5.24 14.91
CA SER A 409 -5.06 4.25 14.11
C SER A 409 -5.87 3.62 12.97
N SER A 410 -7.17 3.94 12.89
CA SER A 410 -8.10 3.55 11.83
C SER A 410 -8.05 4.45 10.59
N LEU A 411 -7.47 5.66 10.66
CA LEU A 411 -7.46 6.59 9.52
C LEU A 411 -6.05 6.72 8.93
N ILE A 412 -5.99 6.77 7.60
CA ILE A 412 -4.82 7.22 6.83
C ILE A 412 -5.17 8.42 5.94
N THR A 413 -6.45 8.56 5.60
CA THR A 413 -7.00 9.69 4.87
C THR A 413 -7.84 10.57 5.78
N THR A 414 -7.98 11.83 5.40
CA THR A 414 -8.80 12.78 6.16
C THR A 414 -10.31 12.51 5.97
N ASN A 415 -11.11 12.77 7.00
CA ASN A 415 -12.58 12.82 6.93
C ASN A 415 -13.13 14.21 6.56
N VAL A 416 -12.25 15.20 6.38
CA VAL A 416 -12.61 16.55 5.99
C VAL A 416 -13.06 16.57 4.52
N HIS A 417 -14.18 17.24 4.28
CA HIS A 417 -14.81 17.44 2.99
C HIS A 417 -15.20 18.91 2.82
N GLU A 418 -15.63 19.30 1.63
CA GLU A 418 -15.90 20.68 1.22
C GLU A 418 -16.94 21.37 2.12
N GLY A 419 -17.88 20.60 2.70
CA GLY A 419 -18.94 21.08 3.57
C GLY A 419 -18.69 20.96 5.08
N HIS A 420 -17.51 20.47 5.50
CA HIS A 420 -17.25 20.08 6.89
C HIS A 420 -17.53 21.23 7.89
N ASP A 421 -17.10 22.44 7.55
CA ASP A 421 -17.19 23.61 8.42
C ASP A 421 -18.50 24.40 8.27
N TRP A 422 -19.43 23.95 7.42
CA TRP A 422 -20.71 24.63 7.14
C TRP A 422 -21.81 24.30 8.16
N SER A 423 -21.59 23.29 9.01
CA SER A 423 -22.57 22.75 9.97
C SER A 423 -22.61 23.46 11.34
N SER A 424 -21.72 24.44 11.58
CA SER A 424 -21.71 25.18 12.86
C SER A 424 -22.81 26.24 12.94
N PRO A 425 -23.65 26.26 14.00
CA PRO A 425 -24.80 27.17 14.12
C PRO A 425 -24.43 28.66 14.16
N SER A 426 -23.15 29.00 14.39
CA SER A 426 -22.63 30.37 14.36
C SER A 426 -22.36 30.92 12.94
N LYS A 427 -22.43 30.10 11.89
CA LYS A 427 -22.04 30.46 10.51
C LYS A 427 -23.19 30.77 9.56
N GLN A 428 -24.42 30.89 10.04
CA GLN A 428 -25.61 31.33 9.25
C GLN A 428 -25.62 32.83 8.88
N LEU A 429 -24.54 33.58 9.09
CA LEU A 429 -24.52 35.04 8.99
C LEU A 429 -24.51 35.63 7.55
N THR A 430 -24.73 34.82 6.50
CA THR A 430 -24.86 35.34 5.12
C THR A 430 -26.01 34.76 4.29
N VAL A 431 -26.88 33.92 4.86
CA VAL A 431 -28.12 33.49 4.18
C VAL A 431 -29.32 33.81 5.08
N GLN A 432 -29.64 35.10 5.19
CA GLN A 432 -30.99 35.47 5.61
C GLN A 432 -31.93 35.19 4.43
N ASN A 433 -32.94 34.35 4.70
CA ASN A 433 -34.03 33.91 3.83
C ASN A 433 -33.79 32.57 3.13
N GLU A 434 -33.89 31.46 3.89
CA GLU A 434 -34.55 30.21 3.45
C GLU A 434 -34.61 29.23 4.63
N GLU A 435 -35.48 29.52 5.60
CA GLU A 435 -35.88 28.55 6.62
C GLU A 435 -36.79 27.50 5.95
N ASN A 436 -36.18 26.40 5.49
CA ASN A 436 -36.75 25.04 5.30
C ASN A 436 -36.00 24.30 4.19
N LEU A 437 -34.71 24.01 4.38
CA LEU A 437 -33.96 23.14 3.46
C LEU A 437 -33.72 21.78 4.10
N ASN A 438 -34.11 20.73 3.37
CA ASN A 438 -33.76 19.34 3.70
C ASN A 438 -32.23 19.19 3.79
N PRO A 439 -31.68 18.29 4.63
CA PRO A 439 -30.24 18.06 4.71
C PRO A 439 -29.59 17.60 3.38
N ASN A 440 -30.39 17.15 2.40
CA ASN A 440 -29.90 16.86 1.06
C ASN A 440 -29.75 18.12 0.17
N GLN A 441 -30.48 19.21 0.45
CA GLN A 441 -30.43 20.47 -0.32
C GLN A 441 -29.32 21.42 0.18
N SER A 442 -28.88 21.26 1.43
CA SER A 442 -27.75 22.04 1.98
C SER A 442 -26.43 21.74 1.28
N ASP A 443 -26.22 20.51 0.81
CA ASP A 443 -24.99 20.12 0.11
C ASP A 443 -24.88 20.68 -1.31
N GLU A 444 -26.02 20.88 -1.98
CA GLU A 444 -26.07 21.44 -3.35
C GLU A 444 -25.55 22.89 -3.36
N LEU A 445 -25.88 23.68 -2.33
CA LEU A 445 -25.45 25.07 -2.17
C LEU A 445 -23.94 25.21 -1.89
N ILE A 446 -23.28 24.15 -1.41
CA ILE A 446 -21.87 24.19 -0.99
C ILE A 446 -20.94 24.24 -2.21
N ILE A 447 -21.12 23.39 -3.21
CA ILE A 447 -20.28 23.42 -4.43
C ILE A 447 -20.58 24.67 -5.30
N HIS A 448 -21.77 25.23 -5.17
CA HIS A 448 -22.12 26.49 -5.85
C HIS A 448 -21.61 27.73 -5.14
N SER A 449 -20.94 27.57 -4.00
CA SER A 449 -20.44 28.70 -3.21
C SER A 449 -19.27 29.41 -3.89
N SER A 450 -19.23 30.74 -3.76
CA SER A 450 -18.18 31.59 -4.34
C SER A 450 -16.77 31.36 -3.79
N ASN A 451 -16.64 30.55 -2.74
CA ASN A 451 -15.42 30.25 -2.04
C ASN A 451 -14.89 28.83 -2.32
N ILE A 452 -15.50 28.09 -3.27
CA ILE A 452 -15.05 26.76 -3.68
C ILE A 452 -14.70 26.74 -5.16
N GLN A 453 -13.56 26.12 -5.50
CA GLN A 453 -13.18 25.82 -6.87
C GLN A 453 -12.75 24.35 -7.00
N LEU A 454 -13.26 23.68 -8.03
CA LEU A 454 -13.03 22.27 -8.32
C LEU A 454 -12.40 22.11 -9.70
N PHE A 455 -11.30 21.39 -9.77
CA PHE A 455 -10.57 21.16 -11.01
C PHE A 455 -9.76 19.85 -10.96
N VAL A 456 -9.30 19.41 -12.12
CA VAL A 456 -8.52 18.20 -12.34
C VAL A 456 -7.09 18.59 -12.67
N ILE A 457 -6.13 17.84 -12.15
CA ILE A 457 -4.71 17.95 -12.52
C ILE A 457 -4.26 16.61 -13.17
N HIS A 458 -3.64 16.67 -14.35
CA HIS A 458 -3.06 15.56 -15.12
C HIS A 458 -3.99 14.35 -15.34
N ASP A 459 -5.30 14.55 -15.34
CA ASP A 459 -6.33 13.49 -15.39
C ASP A 459 -6.21 12.39 -14.30
N ASP A 460 -5.43 12.63 -13.24
CA ASP A 460 -5.20 11.66 -12.14
C ASP A 460 -5.59 12.23 -10.75
N PHE A 461 -5.66 13.56 -10.61
CA PHE A 461 -5.91 14.23 -9.32
C PHE A 461 -7.16 15.10 -9.40
N LEU A 462 -8.09 14.92 -8.46
CA LEU A 462 -9.22 15.82 -8.26
C LEU A 462 -8.90 16.77 -7.12
N VAL A 463 -8.89 18.08 -7.38
CA VAL A 463 -8.50 19.10 -6.42
C VAL A 463 -9.65 20.05 -6.13
N SER A 464 -9.81 20.36 -4.84
CA SER A 464 -10.79 21.32 -4.33
C SER A 464 -10.08 22.37 -3.49
N PHE A 465 -10.16 23.63 -3.90
CA PHE A 465 -9.76 24.74 -3.04
C PHE A 465 -11.00 25.34 -2.39
N VAL A 466 -10.96 25.50 -1.07
CA VAL A 466 -12.05 26.02 -0.26
C VAL A 466 -11.52 27.16 0.61
N GLU A 467 -12.06 28.37 0.46
CA GLU A 467 -11.74 29.49 1.36
C GLU A 467 -12.77 29.54 2.51
N ILE A 468 -12.29 29.42 3.75
CA ILE A 468 -13.11 29.29 4.96
C ILE A 468 -12.77 30.44 5.93
N PRO A 469 -13.73 31.01 6.69
CA PRO A 469 -13.43 31.95 7.77
C PRO A 469 -12.48 31.35 8.82
N ASN A 470 -11.52 32.13 9.29
CA ASN A 470 -10.54 31.73 10.30
C ASN A 470 -11.07 32.01 11.72
N ASP A 471 -11.65 31.00 12.37
CA ASP A 471 -12.21 31.14 13.72
C ASP A 471 -11.14 31.33 14.81
N LYS A 472 -9.88 30.92 14.56
CA LYS A 472 -8.76 31.01 15.52
C LYS A 472 -8.28 32.43 15.80
N VAL A 473 -8.66 33.41 14.98
CA VAL A 473 -8.28 34.83 15.18
C VAL A 473 -8.81 35.38 16.52
N ASN A 474 -9.90 34.81 17.02
CA ASN A 474 -10.55 35.25 18.27
C ASN A 474 -10.00 34.58 19.54
N GLU A 475 -9.24 33.48 19.43
CA GLU A 475 -8.72 32.71 20.57
C GLU A 475 -7.22 32.89 20.82
N LEU A 476 -6.52 33.59 19.94
CA LEU A 476 -5.07 33.80 20.01
C LEU A 476 -4.71 35.00 20.90
N THR A 477 -3.67 34.85 21.72
CA THR A 477 -3.10 35.94 22.53
C THR A 477 -2.54 37.05 21.62
N THR A 478 -2.52 38.28 22.11
CA THR A 478 -2.13 39.51 21.38
C THR A 478 -0.81 39.42 20.59
N ASP A 479 0.12 38.54 20.99
CA ASP A 479 1.42 38.35 20.32
C ASP A 479 1.34 37.49 19.05
N SER A 480 0.38 36.56 18.95
CA SER A 480 0.22 35.69 17.77
C SER A 480 -0.73 36.27 16.70
N GLN A 481 -1.51 37.29 17.08
CA GLN A 481 -2.27 38.11 16.13
C GLN A 481 -1.38 38.96 15.20
N GLN A 482 -0.11 39.19 15.56
CA GLN A 482 0.83 39.96 14.73
C GLN A 482 1.29 39.22 13.46
N PHE A 483 1.16 37.89 13.42
CA PHE A 483 1.64 37.06 12.31
C PHE A 483 0.55 36.64 11.34
N ILE A 484 -0.74 36.70 11.70
CA ILE A 484 -1.86 36.23 10.85
C ILE A 484 -2.69 37.46 10.44
N SER A 485 -2.64 37.83 9.16
CA SER A 485 -3.29 39.08 8.69
C SER A 485 -4.69 38.92 8.12
N ARG A 486 -5.13 37.70 7.79
CA ARG A 486 -6.40 37.47 7.08
C ARG A 486 -7.41 36.70 7.92
N THR A 487 -8.67 37.10 7.76
CA THR A 487 -9.87 36.52 8.38
C THR A 487 -10.31 35.21 7.74
N THR A 488 -9.57 34.69 6.75
CA THR A 488 -9.86 33.45 6.03
C THR A 488 -8.64 32.52 5.98
N VAL A 489 -8.89 31.23 5.72
CA VAL A 489 -7.91 30.15 5.52
C VAL A 489 -8.20 29.49 4.17
N CYS A 490 -7.15 29.16 3.41
CA CYS A 490 -7.27 28.37 2.18
C CYS A 490 -7.11 26.88 2.52
N ARG A 491 -8.17 26.11 2.39
CA ARG A 491 -8.15 24.65 2.51
C ARG A 491 -7.98 24.01 1.14
N THR A 492 -7.01 23.11 1.05
CA THR A 492 -6.70 22.34 -0.14
C THR A 492 -7.10 20.89 0.09
N ILE A 493 -8.05 20.37 -0.69
CA ILE A 493 -8.46 18.96 -0.66
C ILE A 493 -8.01 18.30 -1.96
N ILE A 494 -7.17 17.27 -1.87
CA ILE A 494 -6.70 16.49 -3.02
C ILE A 494 -7.22 15.07 -2.90
N ARG A 495 -7.79 14.54 -3.98
CA ARG A 495 -8.17 13.13 -4.13
C ARG A 495 -7.33 12.51 -5.24
N ASP A 496 -6.59 11.47 -4.89
CA ASP A 496 -5.72 10.73 -5.81
C ASP A 496 -5.94 9.21 -5.69
N LEU A 497 -5.04 8.40 -6.22
CA LEU A 497 -5.07 6.93 -6.12
C LEU A 497 -4.91 6.38 -4.70
N CYS A 498 -4.25 7.12 -3.81
CA CYS A 498 -3.93 6.69 -2.46
C CYS A 498 -5.01 7.11 -1.46
N GLY A 499 -5.75 8.19 -1.74
CA GLY A 499 -6.82 8.60 -0.84
C GLY A 499 -7.30 10.04 -1.01
N ARG A 500 -7.70 10.62 0.12
CA ARG A 500 -8.13 12.01 0.25
C ARG A 500 -7.29 12.70 1.30
N TYR A 501 -6.73 13.84 0.91
CA TYR A 501 -5.80 14.62 1.70
C TYR A 501 -6.30 16.04 1.86
N CYS A 502 -6.02 16.65 3.01
CA CYS A 502 -6.48 17.99 3.32
C CYS A 502 -5.38 18.78 4.02
N TRP A 503 -5.08 19.98 3.51
CA TRP A 503 -4.13 20.91 4.11
C TRP A 503 -4.77 22.28 4.29
N ASP A 504 -4.59 22.86 5.47
CA ASP A 504 -5.02 24.22 5.79
C ASP A 504 -3.83 25.18 5.64
N ASN A 505 -3.91 26.05 4.64
CA ASN A 505 -2.89 27.04 4.32
C ASN A 505 -3.26 28.40 4.94
N TYR A 506 -2.40 28.86 5.84
CA TYR A 506 -2.51 30.15 6.51
C TYR A 506 -1.60 31.18 5.83
N ALA A 507 -2.09 32.41 5.66
CA ALA A 507 -1.24 33.52 5.23
C ALA A 507 -0.61 34.20 6.43
N PHE A 508 0.71 34.04 6.57
CA PHE A 508 1.49 34.80 7.53
C PHE A 508 1.86 36.16 6.93
N ASN A 509 1.56 37.24 7.64
CA ASN A 509 2.04 38.58 7.29
C ASN A 509 3.10 38.95 8.32
N ILE A 510 4.35 39.01 7.88
CA ILE A 510 5.38 39.64 8.68
C ILE A 510 5.12 41.13 8.54
N SER A 511 4.41 41.72 9.51
CA SER A 511 4.23 43.18 9.51
C SER A 511 5.62 43.82 9.48
N SER A 512 5.88 44.63 8.46
CA SER A 512 7.14 45.37 8.26
C SER A 512 7.31 46.54 9.25
N ASN A 513 6.69 46.43 10.44
CA ASN A 513 6.82 47.41 11.52
C ASN A 513 7.91 47.08 12.54
N SER A 514 8.61 45.96 12.42
CA SER A 514 9.86 45.77 13.17
C SER A 514 11.03 46.40 12.41
N LYS A 515 11.29 47.70 12.65
CA LYS A 515 12.61 48.30 12.41
C LYS A 515 13.61 47.69 13.39
N THR A 516 14.01 46.44 13.15
CA THR A 516 15.22 45.73 13.65
C THR A 516 14.95 44.23 13.58
N ILE A 517 15.24 43.59 12.45
CA ILE A 517 15.81 42.23 12.38
C ILE A 517 16.59 42.20 11.06
N THR A 518 17.90 42.13 11.16
CA THR A 518 18.79 41.74 10.06
C THR A 518 18.41 40.34 9.59
N SER A 519 18.03 40.22 8.32
CA SER A 519 17.75 38.96 7.63
C SER A 519 18.97 38.03 7.59
N PRO A 520 18.84 36.71 7.89
CA PRO A 520 19.86 35.71 7.56
C PRO A 520 19.64 35.05 6.19
N PHE A 521 18.83 35.62 5.30
CA PHE A 521 18.60 35.10 3.94
C PHE A 521 19.00 36.11 2.88
N ASN A 522 20.32 36.27 2.73
CA ASN A 522 20.93 36.81 1.52
C ASN A 522 22.22 36.02 1.25
N ASN A 523 22.03 34.74 0.91
CA ASN A 523 23.02 33.98 0.15
C ASN A 523 22.33 33.58 -1.16
N PRO A 524 22.66 34.21 -2.31
CA PRO A 524 22.22 33.68 -3.59
C PRO A 524 22.94 32.35 -3.83
N ILE A 525 22.15 31.28 -3.96
CA ILE A 525 22.61 29.98 -4.46
C ILE A 525 22.93 30.18 -5.94
N GLU A 526 24.20 30.06 -6.31
CA GLU A 526 24.67 30.01 -7.70
C GLU A 526 24.03 28.81 -8.44
N LEU A 527 23.22 29.10 -9.44
CA LEU A 527 22.80 28.14 -10.45
C LEU A 527 23.87 28.11 -11.55
N SER A 528 24.81 27.17 -11.47
CA SER A 528 25.82 26.95 -12.52
C SER A 528 25.19 26.27 -13.75
N LEU A 529 24.97 27.03 -14.82
CA LEU A 529 24.74 26.51 -16.18
C LEU A 529 26.10 26.21 -16.84
N PRO A 530 26.31 25.04 -17.47
CA PRO A 530 27.54 24.76 -18.19
C PRO A 530 27.42 25.21 -19.65
N THR A 531 28.22 26.18 -20.07
CA THR A 531 28.40 26.53 -21.49
C THR A 531 29.87 26.41 -21.88
N LYS A 532 30.19 25.35 -22.63
CA LYS A 532 31.33 25.36 -23.53
C LYS A 532 30.89 26.00 -24.85
N SER A 533 31.53 27.10 -25.23
CA SER A 533 32.09 27.27 -26.58
C SER A 533 32.78 28.62 -26.70
N THR A 534 34.09 28.53 -26.82
CA THR A 534 35.06 29.52 -27.29
C THR A 534 34.62 30.20 -28.59
N TYR A 535 34.70 31.52 -28.69
CA TYR A 535 35.14 32.22 -29.91
C TYR A 535 35.78 33.57 -29.55
N GLN A 536 36.99 33.78 -30.08
CA GLN A 536 37.83 34.96 -29.97
C GLN A 536 37.38 36.05 -30.96
N ILE A 537 37.42 37.33 -30.58
CA ILE A 537 37.58 38.44 -31.52
C ILE A 537 38.52 39.49 -30.91
N GLU A 538 39.42 39.98 -31.78
CA GLU A 538 40.62 40.77 -31.55
C GLU A 538 40.38 42.25 -31.19
N GLU A 539 41.37 42.81 -30.49
CA GLU A 539 41.51 44.23 -30.15
C GLU A 539 41.64 45.13 -31.40
N THR A 540 40.97 46.29 -31.39
CA THR A 540 41.50 47.50 -32.05
C THR A 540 41.29 48.73 -31.16
N THR A 541 42.40 49.36 -30.84
CA THR A 541 42.62 50.53 -29.99
C THR A 541 42.12 51.83 -30.61
N ARG A 542 41.28 52.61 -29.90
CA ARG A 542 41.15 54.07 -30.10
C ARG A 542 40.77 54.84 -28.82
N GLY A 543 41.79 55.39 -28.16
CA GLY A 543 41.77 56.80 -27.73
C GLY A 543 41.01 57.14 -26.44
N ILE A 544 41.63 56.82 -25.30
CA ILE A 544 41.36 57.47 -24.01
C ILE A 544 41.60 58.98 -24.16
N THR A 545 40.56 59.79 -23.93
CA THR A 545 40.74 61.22 -23.63
C THR A 545 39.71 61.68 -22.61
N VAL A 546 40.23 62.19 -21.49
CA VAL A 546 39.56 62.95 -20.41
C VAL A 546 38.84 62.11 -19.32
N LEU A 547 39.64 61.33 -18.60
CA LEU A 547 39.42 61.07 -17.17
C LEU A 547 40.21 62.12 -16.38
N GLU A 548 39.59 63.23 -16.00
CA GLU A 548 40.15 64.13 -14.99
C GLU A 548 39.13 64.43 -13.90
N LYS A 549 39.53 64.10 -12.66
CA LYS A 549 38.91 64.37 -11.35
C LYS A 549 38.07 63.26 -10.71
N PHE A 550 38.69 62.12 -10.42
CA PHE A 550 38.35 61.29 -9.26
C PHE A 550 39.62 60.83 -8.53
N GLU A 551 40.51 61.77 -8.22
CA GLU A 551 41.59 61.53 -7.25
C GLU A 551 41.02 61.73 -5.85
N SER A 552 40.86 60.62 -5.12
CA SER A 552 40.40 60.50 -3.73
C SER A 552 38.91 60.74 -3.48
N LEU A 553 38.14 59.66 -3.28
CA LEU A 553 36.95 59.61 -2.40
C LEU A 553 36.50 58.14 -2.22
N GLN A 554 35.99 57.82 -1.02
CA GLN A 554 35.44 56.52 -0.64
C GLN A 554 34.22 56.11 -1.50
N PRO A 555 33.83 54.82 -1.55
CA PRO A 555 32.67 54.37 -2.34
C PRO A 555 31.38 55.12 -1.96
N PRO A 556 30.55 55.51 -2.93
CA PRO A 556 29.33 56.28 -2.67
C PRO A 556 28.38 55.45 -1.80
N THR A 557 28.16 55.92 -0.57
CA THR A 557 27.28 55.29 0.42
C THR A 557 26.04 56.16 0.64
N ILE A 558 24.88 55.53 0.92
CA ILE A 558 23.57 56.18 1.09
C ILE A 558 23.61 57.34 2.11
N GLN A 559 24.52 57.29 3.08
CA GLN A 559 24.65 58.28 4.16
C GLN A 559 25.42 59.55 3.75
N ASN A 560 26.14 59.56 2.62
CA ASN A 560 27.09 60.62 2.26
C ASN A 560 26.68 61.43 1.01
N GLN A 561 25.42 61.34 0.55
CA GLN A 561 24.95 62.02 -0.67
C GLN A 561 23.69 62.86 -0.41
N PRO A 562 23.50 63.99 -1.12
CA PRO A 562 22.31 64.83 -0.98
C PRO A 562 21.03 64.10 -1.46
N PRO A 563 19.85 64.45 -0.92
CA PRO A 563 18.59 63.90 -1.40
C PRO A 563 18.36 64.36 -2.85
N ASN A 564 17.94 63.43 -3.73
CA ASN A 564 17.79 63.55 -5.20
C ASN A 564 19.03 63.35 -6.08
N THR A 565 20.13 62.80 -5.57
CA THR A 565 21.17 62.24 -6.48
C THR A 565 20.92 60.77 -6.76
N ASP A 566 20.95 60.38 -8.04
CA ASP A 566 20.89 58.98 -8.45
C ASP A 566 22.18 58.27 -7.98
N ILE A 567 22.03 57.49 -6.92
CA ILE A 567 23.14 56.80 -6.23
C ILE A 567 23.69 55.69 -7.12
N LEU A 568 22.82 55.05 -7.92
CA LEU A 568 23.21 54.00 -8.85
C LEU A 568 24.10 54.60 -9.95
N ASP A 569 23.75 55.79 -10.42
CA ASP A 569 24.46 56.48 -11.49
C ASP A 569 25.91 56.82 -11.09
N LYS A 570 26.10 57.26 -9.83
CA LYS A 570 27.43 57.54 -9.26
C LYS A 570 28.21 56.28 -8.92
N LEU A 571 27.53 55.20 -8.51
CA LEU A 571 28.17 53.91 -8.23
C LEU A 571 28.71 53.30 -9.53
N LEU A 572 27.93 53.33 -10.61
CA LEU A 572 28.33 52.81 -11.92
C LEU A 572 29.50 53.60 -12.52
N GLN A 573 29.54 54.93 -12.33
CA GLN A 573 30.73 55.74 -12.67
C GLN A 573 31.96 55.39 -11.81
N TYR A 574 31.77 55.17 -10.50
CA TYR A 574 32.87 54.76 -9.60
C TYR A 574 33.46 53.40 -9.97
N ILE A 575 32.60 52.42 -10.29
CA ILE A 575 33.02 51.08 -10.73
C ILE A 575 33.74 51.15 -12.08
N THR A 576 33.22 51.95 -13.02
CA THR A 576 33.87 52.16 -14.33
C THR A 576 35.30 52.71 -14.18
N PHE A 577 35.54 53.57 -13.18
CA PHE A 577 36.87 54.16 -12.94
C PHE A 577 37.84 53.23 -12.21
N HIS A 578 37.38 52.46 -11.22
CA HIS A 578 38.23 51.62 -10.37
C HIS A 578 38.40 50.16 -10.85
N SER A 579 37.48 49.67 -11.67
CA SER A 579 37.46 48.30 -12.19
C SER A 579 36.99 48.28 -13.66
N PRO A 580 37.79 48.82 -14.59
CA PRO A 580 37.44 48.92 -16.00
C PRO A 580 37.25 47.55 -16.69
N GLU A 581 37.79 46.48 -16.12
CA GLU A 581 37.57 45.10 -16.58
C GLU A 581 36.10 44.62 -16.50
N LEU A 582 35.24 45.34 -15.78
CA LEU A 582 33.81 45.03 -15.64
C LEU A 582 32.94 45.70 -16.73
N ALA A 583 33.51 46.58 -17.55
CA ALA A 583 32.79 47.21 -18.66
C ALA A 583 32.79 46.32 -19.91
N PHE A 584 31.63 46.15 -20.56
CA PHE A 584 31.50 45.36 -21.79
C PHE A 584 32.27 45.97 -22.99
N TYR A 585 32.54 47.27 -22.97
CA TYR A 585 33.29 48.00 -23.99
C TYR A 585 34.37 48.85 -23.32
N SER A 586 35.61 48.75 -23.81
CA SER A 586 36.81 49.38 -23.23
C SER A 586 36.76 50.91 -23.18
N ASP A 587 35.91 51.51 -24.02
CA ASP A 587 35.88 52.94 -24.29
C ASP A 587 34.56 53.62 -23.82
N ARG A 588 33.74 52.92 -23.01
CA ARG A 588 32.44 53.44 -22.54
C ARG A 588 32.22 53.24 -21.05
N THR A 589 31.45 54.14 -20.45
CA THR A 589 31.03 53.98 -19.05
C THR A 589 29.84 53.03 -18.94
N LEU A 590 29.73 52.33 -17.80
CA LEU A 590 28.60 51.40 -17.53
C LEU A 590 27.21 52.05 -17.61
N ASN A 591 27.15 53.38 -17.62
CA ASN A 591 25.93 54.18 -17.66
C ASN A 591 25.58 54.78 -19.01
N GLU A 592 26.43 54.60 -20.03
CA GLU A 592 26.07 55.06 -21.35
C GLU A 592 25.08 54.10 -22.01
N VAL A 593 24.02 54.68 -22.58
CA VAL A 593 23.03 53.94 -23.35
C VAL A 593 23.72 53.20 -24.49
N SER A 594 23.31 51.95 -24.71
CA SER A 594 23.84 51.13 -25.81
C SER A 594 23.62 51.86 -27.15
N PRO A 595 24.60 51.81 -28.08
CA PRO A 595 24.42 52.46 -29.38
C PRO A 595 23.26 51.80 -30.12
N THR A 596 22.47 52.59 -30.83
CA THR A 596 21.34 52.08 -31.59
C THR A 596 21.80 51.05 -32.63
N PRO A 597 21.08 49.92 -32.79
CA PRO A 597 21.38 48.94 -33.82
C PRO A 597 21.35 49.59 -35.21
N THR A 598 22.30 49.27 -36.07
CA THR A 598 22.48 49.83 -37.43
C THR A 598 21.29 49.65 -38.38
N SER A 599 20.24 48.94 -37.95
CA SER A 599 19.03 48.61 -38.70
C SER A 599 17.85 49.60 -38.50
N ILE A 600 17.98 50.60 -37.62
CA ILE A 600 16.92 51.60 -37.37
C ILE A 600 17.37 52.96 -37.93
N SER A 601 16.54 53.58 -38.77
CA SER A 601 16.82 54.93 -39.28
C SER A 601 16.59 55.96 -38.19
N SER A 602 17.36 57.07 -38.18
CA SER A 602 17.17 58.16 -37.21
C SER A 602 15.77 58.78 -37.25
N HIS A 603 15.04 58.59 -38.34
CA HIS A 603 13.65 59.02 -38.46
C HIS A 603 12.70 58.11 -37.66
N ASP A 604 12.90 56.79 -37.73
CA ASP A 604 12.08 55.82 -37.00
C ASP A 604 12.34 55.88 -35.50
N GLU A 605 13.60 56.11 -35.09
CA GLU A 605 13.97 56.32 -33.69
C GLU A 605 13.25 57.54 -33.10
N ASN A 606 13.28 58.69 -33.80
CA ASN A 606 12.58 59.89 -33.35
C ASN A 606 11.05 59.72 -33.37
N ALA A 607 10.50 58.92 -34.29
CA ALA A 607 9.07 58.62 -34.32
C ALA A 607 8.65 57.76 -33.11
N ILE A 608 9.44 56.76 -32.75
CA ILE A 608 9.19 55.89 -31.58
C ILE A 608 9.33 56.69 -30.28
N ILE A 609 10.39 57.51 -30.14
CA ILE A 609 10.59 58.36 -28.97
C ILE A 609 9.41 59.32 -28.80
N LYS A 610 8.96 59.94 -29.91
CA LYS A 610 7.80 60.83 -29.92
C LYS A 610 6.52 60.10 -29.52
N MET A 611 6.28 58.89 -30.02
CA MET A 611 5.13 58.08 -29.62
C MET A 611 5.14 57.73 -28.13
N ILE A 612 6.30 57.36 -27.58
CA ILE A 612 6.44 57.02 -26.15
C ILE A 612 6.21 58.26 -25.28
N THR A 613 6.77 59.42 -25.66
CA THR A 613 6.54 60.66 -24.91
C THR A 613 5.11 61.18 -25.04
N GLU A 614 4.45 60.98 -26.19
CA GLU A 614 3.01 61.28 -26.35
C GLU A 614 2.14 60.33 -25.51
N GLN A 615 2.51 59.06 -25.38
CA GLN A 615 1.85 58.09 -24.51
C GLN A 615 2.06 58.45 -23.03
N GLU A 616 3.28 58.75 -22.59
CA GLU A 616 3.58 59.17 -21.21
C GLU A 616 2.88 60.47 -20.83
N THR A 617 2.83 61.45 -21.75
CA THR A 617 2.07 62.68 -21.51
C THR A 617 0.57 62.44 -21.50
N ALA A 618 0.04 61.49 -22.29
CA ALA A 618 -1.36 61.09 -22.21
C ALA A 618 -1.69 60.38 -20.89
N GLU A 619 -0.80 59.53 -20.39
CA GLU A 619 -0.92 58.85 -19.09
C GLU A 619 -0.79 59.83 -17.92
N GLN A 620 0.16 60.76 -17.96
CA GLN A 620 0.27 61.83 -16.96
C GLN A 620 -0.93 62.78 -16.97
N ASN A 621 -1.49 63.10 -18.14
CA ASN A 621 -2.72 63.88 -18.25
C ASN A 621 -3.94 63.09 -17.74
N TYR A 622 -3.96 61.77 -17.91
CA TYR A 622 -4.97 60.88 -17.34
C TYR A 622 -4.87 60.79 -15.81
N ASP A 623 -3.66 60.69 -15.27
CA ASP A 623 -3.41 60.68 -13.82
C ASP A 623 -3.71 62.03 -13.16
N SER A 624 -3.39 63.13 -13.86
CA SER A 624 -3.72 64.50 -13.41
C SER A 624 -5.23 64.76 -13.43
N SER A 625 -5.94 64.27 -14.46
CA SER A 625 -7.40 64.41 -14.58
C SER A 625 -8.19 63.41 -13.71
N SER A 626 -7.60 62.27 -13.33
CA SER A 626 -8.15 61.33 -12.35
C SER A 626 -7.92 61.79 -10.92
N SER A 627 -6.81 62.49 -10.62
CA SER A 627 -6.52 62.99 -9.26
C SER A 627 -7.52 64.07 -8.80
N GLU A 628 -7.93 65.00 -9.67
CA GLU A 628 -8.90 66.06 -9.31
C GLU A 628 -10.33 65.53 -9.07
N LYS A 629 -10.70 64.36 -9.61
CA LYS A 629 -12.00 63.71 -9.32
C LYS A 629 -11.96 62.75 -8.13
N THR A 630 -10.77 62.36 -7.69
CA THR A 630 -10.60 61.35 -6.64
C THR A 630 -10.36 61.97 -5.26
N GLU A 631 -9.89 63.22 -5.17
CA GLU A 631 -9.63 63.89 -3.88
C GLU A 631 -10.87 64.43 -3.14
N GLN A 632 -12.04 64.53 -3.77
CA GLN A 632 -13.29 64.92 -3.09
C GLN A 632 -14.15 63.74 -2.57
N TYR A 633 -13.69 62.49 -2.73
CA TYR A 633 -14.40 61.29 -2.24
C TYR A 633 -13.60 60.40 -1.28
N ILE A 634 -12.41 60.83 -0.83
CA ILE A 634 -11.57 59.98 0.04
C ILE A 634 -11.85 60.14 1.54
N ASP A 635 -12.65 61.12 1.98
CA ASP A 635 -12.89 61.31 3.42
C ASP A 635 -14.29 60.92 3.91
N ASN A 636 -15.05 60.12 3.16
CA ASN A 636 -16.26 59.49 3.67
C ASN A 636 -16.41 58.06 3.14
N THR A 637 -16.12 57.09 4.02
CA THR A 637 -16.54 55.68 3.92
C THR A 637 -16.06 54.90 2.68
N ILE A 638 -14.78 54.54 2.65
CA ILE A 638 -14.38 53.20 2.22
C ILE A 638 -13.83 52.47 3.45
N GLN A 639 -14.76 52.01 4.29
CA GLN A 639 -14.62 50.66 4.85
C GLN A 639 -14.14 49.75 3.71
N PRO A 640 -13.14 48.86 3.89
CA PRO A 640 -12.62 48.01 2.81
C PRO A 640 -13.79 47.31 2.13
N SER A 641 -14.20 47.82 0.97
CA SER A 641 -15.47 47.42 0.38
C SER A 641 -15.25 46.09 -0.32
N ARG A 642 -15.82 45.05 0.30
CA ARG A 642 -15.93 43.66 -0.16
C ARG A 642 -14.64 42.87 -0.01
N HIS A 643 -14.68 41.93 0.92
CA HIS A 643 -13.78 40.79 1.01
C HIS A 643 -13.55 40.25 -0.39
N ASP A 644 -12.31 40.29 -0.85
CA ASP A 644 -11.91 39.75 -2.14
C ASP A 644 -12.01 38.22 -2.02
N ARG A 645 -13.24 37.69 -2.20
CA ARG A 645 -13.58 36.29 -1.96
C ARG A 645 -12.66 35.43 -2.83
N PHE A 646 -12.11 34.36 -2.25
CA PHE A 646 -11.18 33.43 -2.90
C PHE A 646 -9.73 33.96 -3.06
N ALA A 647 -9.37 35.12 -2.49
CA ALA A 647 -8.04 35.71 -2.65
C ALA A 647 -6.88 34.88 -2.09
N LEU A 648 -7.09 34.09 -1.05
CA LEU A 648 -6.04 33.21 -0.52
C LEU A 648 -5.83 32.00 -1.41
N CYS A 649 -6.92 31.39 -1.87
CA CYS A 649 -6.86 30.29 -2.82
C CYS A 649 -6.16 30.74 -4.11
N ARG A 650 -6.46 31.93 -4.64
CA ARG A 650 -5.73 32.52 -5.79
C ARG A 650 -4.23 32.61 -5.57
N SER A 651 -3.82 33.21 -4.45
CA SER A 651 -2.41 33.32 -4.11
C SER A 651 -1.72 31.96 -4.07
N HIS A 652 -2.41 30.95 -3.53
CA HIS A 652 -1.89 29.59 -3.44
C HIS A 652 -1.79 28.90 -4.81
N ILE A 653 -2.81 29.03 -5.67
CA ILE A 653 -2.80 28.53 -7.05
C ILE A 653 -1.60 29.13 -7.83
N THR A 654 -1.35 30.43 -7.67
CA THR A 654 -0.20 31.10 -8.28
C THR A 654 1.13 30.58 -7.73
N GLN A 655 1.26 30.42 -6.41
CA GLN A 655 2.48 29.89 -5.77
C GLN A 655 2.81 28.46 -6.19
N LEU A 656 1.79 27.63 -6.39
CA LEU A 656 1.96 26.26 -6.90
C LEU A 656 2.32 26.21 -8.39
N GLY A 657 2.40 27.36 -9.09
CA GLY A 657 2.68 27.41 -10.52
C GLY A 657 1.56 26.86 -11.39
N LEU A 658 0.35 26.67 -10.84
CA LEU A 658 -0.80 26.15 -11.60
C LEU A 658 -1.32 27.18 -12.63
N MET A 659 -0.98 28.45 -12.48
CA MET A 659 -1.27 29.52 -13.44
C MET A 659 -0.19 29.66 -14.53
N MET A 660 0.81 28.77 -14.60
CA MET A 660 1.83 28.84 -15.64
C MET A 660 1.29 28.28 -16.94
N PHE A 661 1.65 28.91 -18.08
CA PHE A 661 1.17 28.49 -19.40
C PHE A 661 1.50 27.03 -19.73
N GLU A 662 2.64 26.53 -19.25
CA GLU A 662 3.09 25.14 -19.43
C GLU A 662 2.14 24.11 -18.81
N ASN A 663 1.42 24.50 -17.75
CA ASN A 663 0.49 23.62 -17.04
C ASN A 663 -0.94 23.68 -17.60
N ARG A 664 -1.21 24.54 -18.61
CA ARG A 664 -2.53 24.68 -19.27
C ARG A 664 -3.09 23.37 -19.80
N GLN A 665 -2.25 22.49 -20.33
CA GLN A 665 -2.68 21.20 -20.90
C GLN A 665 -2.97 20.14 -19.83
N ASN A 666 -2.58 20.42 -18.59
CA ASN A 666 -2.64 19.47 -17.48
C ASN A 666 -3.69 19.87 -16.44
N ILE A 667 -4.46 20.94 -16.67
CA ILE A 667 -5.43 21.45 -15.71
C ILE A 667 -6.75 21.72 -16.42
N ASP A 668 -7.81 21.09 -15.91
CA ASP A 668 -9.16 21.25 -16.45
C ASP A 668 -10.17 21.55 -15.33
N LEU A 669 -11.09 22.47 -15.58
CA LEU A 669 -12.15 22.77 -14.62
C LEU A 669 -13.21 21.66 -14.62
N LEU A 670 -13.80 21.39 -13.45
CA LEU A 670 -14.96 20.51 -13.37
C LEU A 670 -16.25 21.30 -13.63
N ASN A 671 -17.16 20.69 -14.39
CA ASN A 671 -18.47 21.23 -14.69
C ASN A 671 -19.37 21.19 -13.44
N THR A 672 -19.44 22.33 -12.76
CA THR A 672 -20.28 22.56 -11.57
C THR A 672 -21.61 23.25 -11.93
N THR A 673 -22.21 22.93 -13.09
CA THR A 673 -23.57 23.39 -13.44
C THR A 673 -24.62 22.74 -12.54
N LYS A 674 -25.73 23.44 -12.29
CA LYS A 674 -26.77 23.04 -11.31
C LYS A 674 -27.31 21.61 -11.53
N HIS A 675 -27.46 21.16 -12.78
CA HIS A 675 -27.94 19.80 -13.08
C HIS A 675 -26.87 18.69 -12.92
N ASN A 676 -25.58 19.02 -13.03
CA ASN A 676 -24.48 18.06 -12.92
C ASN A 676 -23.83 18.05 -11.52
N CYS A 677 -24.11 19.06 -10.70
CA CYS A 677 -23.55 19.24 -9.37
C CYS A 677 -23.95 18.11 -8.41
N ASP A 678 -25.23 17.74 -8.35
CA ASP A 678 -25.71 16.69 -7.44
C ASP A 678 -25.15 15.32 -7.81
N GLN A 679 -24.98 15.08 -9.11
CA GLN A 679 -24.34 13.86 -9.59
C GLN A 679 -22.86 13.85 -9.20
N LEU A 680 -22.13 14.94 -9.43
CA LEU A 680 -20.74 15.07 -9.03
C LEU A 680 -20.56 14.88 -7.52
N LEU A 681 -21.41 15.50 -6.69
CA LEU A 681 -21.40 15.33 -5.23
C LEU A 681 -21.59 13.88 -4.80
N ARG A 682 -22.56 13.19 -5.39
CA ARG A 682 -22.79 11.76 -5.10
C ARG A 682 -21.61 10.90 -5.54
N GLU A 683 -21.03 11.17 -6.71
CA GLU A 683 -19.87 10.44 -7.21
C GLU A 683 -18.60 10.72 -6.38
N LEU A 684 -18.39 11.96 -5.92
CA LEU A 684 -17.31 12.33 -4.98
C LEU A 684 -17.50 11.69 -3.60
N LYS A 685 -18.73 11.69 -3.06
CA LYS A 685 -19.04 10.98 -1.80
C LYS A 685 -18.81 9.47 -1.94
N ASN A 686 -19.17 8.89 -3.09
CA ASN A 686 -18.91 7.48 -3.37
C ASN A 686 -17.39 7.22 -3.43
N LEU A 687 -16.63 8.05 -4.15
CA LEU A 687 -15.17 7.98 -4.22
C LEU A 687 -14.54 8.08 -2.82
N ASP A 688 -15.01 9.01 -1.99
CA ASP A 688 -14.50 9.24 -0.64
C ASP A 688 -14.87 8.10 0.33
N SER A 689 -15.89 7.29 0.01
CA SER A 689 -16.29 6.12 0.80
C SER A 689 -15.54 4.84 0.44
N LEU A 690 -14.74 4.85 -0.64
CA LEU A 690 -13.93 3.70 -1.04
C LEU A 690 -12.79 3.49 -0.06
N ASN A 691 -12.49 2.22 0.22
CA ASN A 691 -11.35 1.86 1.03
C ASN A 691 -10.05 2.24 0.31
N CYS A 692 -9.14 2.85 1.04
CA CYS A 692 -7.82 3.29 0.55
C CYS A 692 -6.70 2.29 0.92
N ARG A 693 -7.07 1.18 1.56
CA ARG A 693 -6.20 0.08 1.97
C ARG A 693 -6.80 -1.24 1.54
N GLU A 694 -5.99 -2.29 1.54
CA GLU A 694 -6.46 -3.65 1.36
C GLU A 694 -7.26 -4.11 2.59
N THR A 695 -8.55 -4.40 2.42
CA THR A 695 -9.42 -4.74 3.56
C THR A 695 -9.72 -6.22 3.64
N HIS A 696 -9.65 -6.84 4.82
CA HIS A 696 -10.01 -8.24 5.04
C HIS A 696 -11.07 -8.40 6.14
N LYS A 697 -11.97 -9.36 5.95
CA LYS A 697 -12.93 -9.83 6.96
C LYS A 697 -12.58 -11.27 7.33
N ILE A 698 -12.41 -11.53 8.62
CA ILE A 698 -11.88 -12.81 9.10
C ILE A 698 -12.69 -13.26 10.30
N ALA A 699 -13.23 -14.47 10.26
CA ALA A 699 -13.98 -15.01 11.39
C ALA A 699 -13.05 -15.51 12.49
N VAL A 700 -13.45 -15.34 13.75
CA VAL A 700 -12.77 -15.95 14.90
C VAL A 700 -13.78 -16.72 15.74
N ILE A 701 -13.58 -18.02 15.89
CA ILE A 701 -14.53 -18.94 16.53
C ILE A 701 -13.85 -19.63 17.71
N TYR A 702 -14.52 -19.65 18.86
CA TYR A 702 -14.09 -20.40 20.05
C TYR A 702 -14.92 -21.68 20.21
N VAL A 703 -14.23 -22.82 20.26
CA VAL A 703 -14.79 -24.16 20.49
C VAL A 703 -14.32 -24.66 21.84
N GLY A 704 -15.24 -24.72 22.79
CA GLY A 704 -15.00 -25.19 24.15
C GLY A 704 -14.93 -26.72 24.25
N TYR A 705 -14.58 -27.19 25.45
CA TYR A 705 -14.48 -28.62 25.74
C TYR A 705 -15.83 -29.34 25.55
N GLY A 706 -15.84 -30.41 24.75
CA GLY A 706 -17.04 -31.24 24.50
C GLY A 706 -18.07 -30.63 23.55
N GLN A 707 -17.80 -29.46 22.96
CA GLN A 707 -18.70 -28.84 21.98
C GLN A 707 -18.49 -29.45 20.59
N GLU A 708 -19.53 -30.10 20.06
CA GLU A 708 -19.51 -30.75 18.75
C GLU A 708 -20.60 -30.21 17.79
N ASP A 709 -21.54 -29.40 18.31
CA ASP A 709 -22.66 -28.87 17.56
C ASP A 709 -22.54 -27.35 17.32
N LYS A 710 -22.89 -26.90 16.11
CA LYS A 710 -22.84 -25.49 15.73
C LYS A 710 -23.62 -24.56 16.69
N PRO A 711 -24.86 -24.89 17.13
CA PRO A 711 -25.58 -24.04 18.08
C PRO A 711 -24.86 -23.85 19.41
N SER A 712 -24.29 -24.91 20.01
CA SER A 712 -23.54 -24.78 21.27
C SER A 712 -22.31 -23.90 21.11
N ILE A 713 -21.55 -24.06 20.02
CA ILE A 713 -20.38 -23.23 19.72
C ILE A 713 -20.78 -21.76 19.55
N PHE A 714 -21.85 -21.48 18.80
CA PHE A 714 -22.33 -20.11 18.58
C PHE A 714 -23.09 -19.53 19.79
N SER A 715 -23.40 -20.32 20.82
CA SER A 715 -23.97 -19.82 22.08
C SER A 715 -22.92 -19.18 23.01
N ASN A 716 -21.63 -19.44 22.78
CA ASN A 716 -20.53 -18.89 23.57
C ASN A 716 -20.54 -17.34 23.55
N THR A 717 -20.37 -16.74 24.73
CA THR A 717 -20.22 -15.27 24.92
C THR A 717 -18.80 -14.87 25.34
N HIS A 718 -18.03 -15.80 25.90
CA HIS A 718 -16.64 -15.61 26.30
C HIS A 718 -15.89 -16.91 26.03
N GLY A 719 -14.59 -16.83 25.78
CA GLY A 719 -13.73 -18.01 25.70
C GLY A 719 -12.91 -18.22 26.97
N SER A 720 -11.85 -19.02 26.84
CA SER A 720 -10.89 -19.27 27.91
C SER A 720 -9.94 -18.08 28.12
N PRO A 721 -9.23 -17.99 29.26
CA PRO A 721 -8.26 -16.92 29.48
C PRO A 721 -7.16 -16.82 28.41
N PRO A 722 -6.56 -17.94 27.92
CA PRO A 722 -5.61 -17.88 26.80
C PRO A 722 -6.23 -17.40 25.49
N TYR A 723 -7.50 -17.72 25.23
CA TYR A 723 -8.23 -17.22 24.06
C TYR A 723 -8.47 -15.71 24.14
N GLU A 724 -8.93 -15.20 25.28
CA GLU A 724 -9.15 -13.76 25.45
C GLU A 724 -7.82 -12.99 25.36
N GLU A 725 -6.74 -13.52 25.93
CA GLU A 725 -5.39 -12.95 25.77
C GLU A 725 -4.90 -13.00 24.31
N PHE A 726 -5.23 -14.06 23.57
CA PHE A 726 -4.95 -14.12 22.13
C PHE A 726 -5.70 -13.00 21.38
N LEU A 727 -6.98 -12.75 21.70
CA LEU A 727 -7.75 -11.67 21.08
C LEU A 727 -7.14 -10.29 21.33
N THR A 728 -6.66 -10.01 22.55
CA THR A 728 -6.04 -8.71 22.87
C THR A 728 -4.75 -8.45 22.09
N HIS A 729 -4.04 -9.51 21.69
CA HIS A 729 -2.82 -9.40 20.89
C HIS A 729 -3.09 -9.55 19.37
N LEU A 730 -4.29 -9.97 18.98
CA LEU A 730 -4.69 -10.11 17.59
C LEU A 730 -4.96 -8.73 16.95
N GLY A 731 -5.49 -7.78 17.73
CA GLY A 731 -5.74 -6.40 17.30
C GLY A 731 -6.29 -5.53 18.44
N TRP A 732 -6.68 -4.29 18.11
CA TRP A 732 -7.31 -3.37 19.05
C TRP A 732 -8.81 -3.66 19.17
N GLN A 733 -9.32 -3.62 20.40
CA GLN A 733 -10.76 -3.65 20.63
C GLN A 733 -11.36 -2.28 20.30
N VAL A 734 -12.31 -2.25 19.36
CA VAL A 734 -12.95 -1.01 18.88
C VAL A 734 -14.46 -1.05 19.12
N GLU A 735 -15.03 0.11 19.46
CA GLU A 735 -16.48 0.28 19.54
C GLU A 735 -17.05 0.59 18.15
N LEU A 736 -17.97 -0.24 17.64
CA LEU A 736 -18.44 -0.16 16.26
C LEU A 736 -19.19 1.14 15.94
N SER A 737 -19.81 1.78 16.95
CA SER A 737 -20.51 3.06 16.82
C SER A 737 -19.55 4.22 16.49
N LYS A 738 -18.34 4.20 17.06
CA LYS A 738 -17.31 5.25 16.93
C LYS A 738 -16.23 4.92 15.90
N HIS A 739 -16.10 3.64 15.53
CA HIS A 739 -15.06 3.18 14.61
C HIS A 739 -15.17 3.83 13.23
N THR A 740 -14.11 4.52 12.79
CA THR A 740 -14.04 5.25 11.52
C THR A 740 -13.41 4.45 10.38
N GLY A 741 -12.75 3.32 10.68
CA GLY A 741 -12.10 2.47 9.68
C GLY A 741 -13.01 1.41 9.05
N PHE A 742 -12.41 0.44 8.36
CA PHE A 742 -13.15 -0.66 7.74
C PHE A 742 -13.98 -1.46 8.75
N ARG A 743 -15.28 -1.66 8.45
CA ARG A 743 -16.27 -2.31 9.35
C ARG A 743 -16.63 -3.75 9.01
N GLY A 744 -16.14 -4.32 7.89
CA GLY A 744 -16.42 -5.72 7.54
C GLY A 744 -17.89 -6.08 7.29
N GLY A 745 -18.79 -5.09 7.19
CA GLY A 745 -20.24 -5.31 7.14
C GLY A 745 -20.91 -5.47 8.51
N LEU A 746 -20.19 -5.25 9.62
CA LEU A 746 -20.78 -5.10 10.94
C LEU A 746 -21.50 -3.75 11.05
N HIS A 747 -22.64 -3.75 11.74
CA HIS A 747 -23.46 -2.56 11.92
C HIS A 747 -22.96 -1.70 13.09
N PRO A 748 -22.91 -0.36 12.95
CA PRO A 748 -22.43 0.55 13.99
C PRO A 748 -23.49 0.76 15.08
N LEU A 749 -23.63 -0.22 15.98
CA LEU A 749 -24.54 -0.12 17.12
C LEU A 749 -23.78 0.35 18.37
N PRO A 750 -24.40 1.16 19.24
CA PRO A 750 -23.78 1.57 20.50
C PRO A 750 -23.52 0.36 21.40
N ASN A 751 -22.44 0.40 22.19
CA ASN A 751 -22.03 -0.69 23.08
C ASN A 751 -21.77 -2.05 22.39
N THR A 752 -21.50 -2.04 21.08
CA THR A 752 -21.04 -3.24 20.37
C THR A 752 -19.57 -3.10 20.02
N TYR A 753 -18.80 -4.17 20.24
CA TYR A 753 -17.35 -4.17 20.10
C TYR A 753 -16.91 -5.26 19.14
N SER A 754 -15.75 -5.05 18.52
CA SER A 754 -15.02 -6.10 17.82
C SER A 754 -13.52 -5.87 17.89
N ILE A 755 -12.75 -6.83 17.38
CA ILE A 755 -11.30 -6.69 17.22
C ILE A 755 -11.00 -6.17 15.82
N TYR A 756 -10.13 -5.16 15.75
CA TYR A 756 -9.71 -4.48 14.54
C TYR A 756 -8.19 -4.39 14.49
N TYR A 757 -7.62 -4.57 13.30
CA TYR A 757 -6.19 -4.36 13.06
C TYR A 757 -6.01 -3.53 11.80
N ALA A 758 -4.99 -2.67 11.81
CA ALA A 758 -4.57 -1.94 10.63
C ALA A 758 -3.06 -1.67 10.66
N ASN A 759 -2.49 -1.63 9.47
CA ASN A 759 -1.21 -1.00 9.19
C ASN A 759 -1.39 0.00 8.02
N GLU A 760 -0.28 0.47 7.45
CA GLU A 760 -0.26 1.47 6.37
C GLU A 760 -1.07 1.03 5.14
N LEU A 761 -1.07 -0.27 4.82
CA LEU A 761 -1.61 -0.79 3.56
C LEU A 761 -2.79 -1.74 3.74
N VAL A 762 -3.05 -2.23 4.96
CA VAL A 762 -4.01 -3.31 5.24
C VAL A 762 -4.92 -2.94 6.41
N GLU A 763 -6.20 -3.29 6.31
CA GLU A 763 -7.17 -3.29 7.41
C GLU A 763 -7.80 -4.66 7.57
N ILE A 764 -8.10 -5.03 8.81
CA ILE A 764 -8.80 -6.25 9.13
C ILE A 764 -9.90 -5.96 10.14
N MET A 765 -11.13 -6.35 9.79
CA MET A 765 -12.21 -6.48 10.75
C MET A 765 -12.40 -7.96 11.09
N PHE A 766 -12.22 -8.31 12.36
CA PHE A 766 -12.48 -9.67 12.82
C PHE A 766 -13.96 -9.82 13.16
N HIS A 767 -14.60 -10.88 12.67
CA HIS A 767 -15.93 -11.29 13.10
C HIS A 767 -15.79 -12.27 14.26
N VAL A 768 -15.60 -11.74 15.46
CA VAL A 768 -15.36 -12.54 16.68
C VAL A 768 -16.69 -13.11 17.18
N ALA A 769 -16.83 -14.43 17.11
CA ALA A 769 -18.07 -15.12 17.45
C ALA A 769 -18.56 -14.82 18.87
N THR A 770 -17.66 -14.66 19.84
CA THR A 770 -18.01 -14.36 21.24
C THR A 770 -18.51 -12.93 21.44
N MET A 771 -18.13 -11.98 20.57
CA MET A 771 -18.50 -10.55 20.66
C MET A 771 -19.73 -10.17 19.81
N ILE A 772 -20.21 -11.07 18.93
CA ILE A 772 -21.43 -10.83 18.14
C ILE A 772 -22.66 -11.14 19.00
N ASP A 773 -23.36 -10.07 19.40
CA ASP A 773 -24.57 -10.15 20.21
C ASP A 773 -25.87 -10.11 19.41
N GLY A 774 -26.94 -10.59 20.05
CA GLY A 774 -28.28 -10.65 19.51
C GLY A 774 -29.32 -10.62 20.63
N SER A 775 -30.54 -10.25 20.27
CA SER A 775 -31.63 -10.06 21.24
C SER A 775 -32.09 -11.35 21.91
N ASN A 776 -31.95 -12.48 21.21
CA ASN A 776 -32.23 -13.83 21.68
C ASN A 776 -31.28 -14.83 20.98
N ASP A 777 -31.29 -16.10 21.40
CA ASP A 777 -30.35 -17.10 20.86
C ASP A 777 -30.52 -17.37 19.37
N GLU A 778 -31.75 -17.32 18.84
CA GLU A 778 -32.03 -17.45 17.41
C GLU A 778 -31.46 -16.27 16.59
N ASP A 779 -31.61 -15.04 17.08
CA ASP A 779 -31.05 -13.83 16.47
C ASP A 779 -29.51 -13.85 16.54
N ARG A 780 -28.93 -14.29 17.66
CA ARG A 780 -27.47 -14.50 17.81
C ARG A 780 -26.98 -15.51 16.78
N LEU A 781 -27.62 -16.68 16.69
CA LEU A 781 -27.25 -17.73 15.74
C LEU A 781 -27.36 -17.25 14.29
N ARG A 782 -28.43 -16.52 13.96
CA ARG A 782 -28.66 -15.93 12.64
C ARG A 782 -27.60 -14.89 12.29
N LYS A 783 -27.29 -13.95 13.19
CA LYS A 783 -26.27 -12.92 12.99
C LYS A 783 -24.88 -13.53 12.83
N LYS A 784 -24.49 -14.43 13.76
CA LYS A 784 -23.22 -15.16 13.68
C LYS A 784 -23.11 -15.93 12.37
N THR A 785 -24.14 -16.67 11.97
CA THR A 785 -24.15 -17.39 10.68
C THR A 785 -24.07 -16.45 9.47
N ARG A 786 -24.71 -15.28 9.52
CA ARG A 786 -24.67 -14.29 8.43
C ARG A 786 -23.29 -13.66 8.24
N HIS A 787 -22.58 -13.36 9.33
CA HIS A 787 -21.26 -12.74 9.26
C HIS A 787 -20.17 -13.81 9.06
N ILE A 788 -20.01 -14.73 10.01
CA ILE A 788 -18.98 -15.78 10.01
C ILE A 788 -19.16 -16.76 8.85
N GLY A 789 -20.41 -17.11 8.51
CA GLY A 789 -20.70 -18.08 7.46
C GLY A 789 -20.30 -17.61 6.05
N ASN A 790 -20.10 -16.30 5.87
CA ASN A 790 -19.72 -15.66 4.61
C ASN A 790 -18.25 -15.19 4.59
N ASP A 791 -17.47 -15.56 5.60
CA ASP A 791 -16.04 -15.26 5.66
C ASP A 791 -15.23 -16.40 5.04
N GLU A 792 -14.31 -16.03 4.15
CA GLU A 792 -13.45 -16.94 3.40
C GLU A 792 -12.41 -17.64 4.27
N VAL A 793 -11.90 -16.91 5.25
CA VAL A 793 -10.86 -17.34 6.19
C VAL A 793 -11.45 -17.34 7.59
N GLN A 794 -11.30 -18.47 8.29
CA GLN A 794 -11.81 -18.64 9.65
C GLN A 794 -10.69 -19.11 10.58
N ILE A 795 -10.48 -18.38 11.67
CA ILE A 795 -9.60 -18.75 12.76
C ILE A 795 -10.43 -19.51 13.80
N ILE A 796 -10.04 -20.73 14.13
CA ILE A 796 -10.74 -21.58 15.09
C ILE A 796 -9.83 -21.84 16.26
N TRP A 797 -10.19 -21.34 17.43
CA TRP A 797 -9.58 -21.72 18.69
C TRP A 797 -10.33 -22.91 19.25
N THR A 798 -9.67 -24.05 19.45
CA THR A 798 -10.33 -25.24 19.99
C THR A 798 -9.58 -25.81 21.19
N GLU A 799 -10.33 -26.02 22.26
CA GLU A 799 -9.90 -26.72 23.48
C GLU A 799 -10.53 -28.11 23.57
N HIS A 800 -11.11 -28.56 22.45
CA HIS A 800 -11.69 -29.88 22.34
C HIS A 800 -10.60 -30.96 22.39
N TYR A 801 -10.92 -32.12 22.97
CA TYR A 801 -10.00 -33.25 23.13
C TYR A 801 -9.77 -34.05 21.83
N HIS A 802 -10.47 -33.70 20.76
CA HIS A 802 -10.37 -34.31 19.44
C HIS A 802 -10.08 -33.25 18.39
N GLU A 803 -9.51 -33.67 17.26
CA GLU A 803 -9.21 -32.73 16.19
C GLU A 803 -10.48 -32.08 15.66
N TYR A 804 -10.41 -30.77 15.42
CA TYR A 804 -11.51 -30.06 14.76
C TYR A 804 -11.72 -30.60 13.34
N ASP A 805 -12.98 -30.86 13.02
CA ASP A 805 -13.42 -31.26 11.69
C ASP A 805 -14.19 -30.13 11.01
N ARG A 806 -13.96 -29.95 9.71
CA ARG A 806 -14.60 -28.93 8.87
C ARG A 806 -16.13 -29.08 8.83
N SER A 807 -16.65 -30.29 9.07
CA SER A 807 -18.09 -30.54 9.10
C SER A 807 -18.80 -29.94 10.33
N THR A 808 -18.07 -29.65 11.41
CA THR A 808 -18.61 -29.10 12.68
C THR A 808 -19.37 -27.79 12.44
N ILE A 809 -18.78 -26.89 11.65
CA ILE A 809 -19.42 -25.66 11.19
C ILE A 809 -19.34 -25.64 9.67
N ALA A 810 -20.24 -26.37 9.03
CA ALA A 810 -20.35 -26.37 7.58
C ALA A 810 -20.74 -24.97 7.07
N THR A 811 -19.84 -24.37 6.28
CA THR A 811 -20.06 -23.10 5.57
C THR A 811 -19.72 -23.28 4.09
N ALA A 812 -20.45 -22.58 3.23
CA ALA A 812 -20.17 -22.59 1.79
C ALA A 812 -18.92 -21.77 1.43
N PHE A 813 -18.53 -20.85 2.32
CA PHE A 813 -17.47 -19.87 2.06
C PHE A 813 -16.21 -20.09 2.87
N GLY A 814 -16.18 -20.91 3.92
CA GLY A 814 -15.01 -21.08 4.79
C GLY A 814 -13.86 -21.85 4.12
N ASP A 815 -13.34 -21.34 3.02
CA ASP A 815 -12.34 -21.95 2.15
C ASP A 815 -11.05 -22.32 2.91
N VAL A 816 -10.64 -21.48 3.86
CA VAL A 816 -9.45 -21.69 4.69
C VAL A 816 -9.80 -21.65 6.17
N LEU A 817 -9.35 -22.67 6.91
CA LEU A 817 -9.45 -22.81 8.35
C LEU A 817 -8.05 -22.82 8.97
N ILE A 818 -7.81 -21.88 9.90
CA ILE A 818 -6.60 -21.84 10.72
C ILE A 818 -7.00 -22.27 12.13
N VAL A 819 -6.73 -23.53 12.46
CA VAL A 819 -7.15 -24.13 13.73
C VAL A 819 -5.99 -24.09 14.72
N ILE A 820 -6.23 -23.49 15.89
CA ILE A 820 -5.27 -23.28 16.97
C ILE A 820 -5.61 -24.23 18.11
N HIS A 821 -4.66 -25.11 18.45
CA HIS A 821 -4.75 -26.03 19.58
C HIS A 821 -3.73 -25.62 20.67
N PRO A 822 -4.17 -25.17 21.85
CA PRO A 822 -3.27 -24.94 22.97
C PRO A 822 -2.68 -26.26 23.47
N LEU A 823 -1.36 -26.30 23.69
CA LEU A 823 -0.64 -27.45 24.22
C LEU A 823 -0.32 -27.26 25.72
N PRO A 824 -0.18 -28.35 26.51
CA PRO A 824 0.06 -28.26 27.96
C PRO A 824 1.36 -27.55 28.35
N ASN A 825 2.33 -27.47 27.45
CA ASN A 825 3.64 -26.84 27.66
C ASN A 825 3.67 -25.33 27.36
N GLY A 826 2.52 -24.71 27.05
CA GLY A 826 2.43 -23.29 26.70
C GLY A 826 2.65 -22.96 25.23
N LEU A 827 2.90 -23.97 24.39
CA LEU A 827 2.95 -23.84 22.93
C LEU A 827 1.57 -23.98 22.30
N TYR A 828 1.49 -23.63 21.02
CA TYR A 828 0.28 -23.78 20.23
C TYR A 828 0.58 -24.59 18.96
N ARG A 829 -0.22 -25.62 18.71
CA ARG A 829 -0.21 -26.37 17.45
C ARG A 829 -1.18 -25.70 16.49
N ILE A 830 -0.74 -25.50 15.26
CA ILE A 830 -1.57 -24.99 14.17
C ILE A 830 -1.90 -26.14 13.23
N LYS A 831 -3.17 -26.24 12.84
CA LYS A 831 -3.65 -27.08 11.75
C LYS A 831 -4.27 -26.18 10.69
N ILE A 832 -3.85 -26.34 9.44
CA ILE A 832 -4.38 -25.55 8.32
C ILE A 832 -5.17 -26.50 7.42
N ASP A 833 -6.46 -26.24 7.32
CA ASP A 833 -7.34 -26.94 6.38
C ASP A 833 -7.80 -25.95 5.31
N LYS A 834 -7.51 -26.26 4.05
CA LYS A 834 -7.84 -25.40 2.91
C LYS A 834 -8.42 -26.20 1.75
N THR A 835 -9.23 -25.54 0.94
CA THR A 835 -9.72 -26.12 -0.32
C THR A 835 -8.58 -26.33 -1.31
N SER A 836 -8.69 -27.35 -2.17
CA SER A 836 -7.69 -27.67 -3.21
C SER A 836 -7.49 -26.56 -4.25
N GLN A 837 -8.44 -25.63 -4.36
CA GLN A 837 -8.36 -24.48 -5.27
C GLN A 837 -7.42 -23.38 -4.76
N THR A 838 -7.11 -23.36 -3.46
CA THR A 838 -6.33 -22.29 -2.84
C THR A 838 -4.85 -22.63 -2.88
N THR A 839 -4.02 -21.71 -3.41
CA THR A 839 -2.56 -21.86 -3.44
C THR A 839 -1.97 -21.93 -2.03
N ASN A 840 -0.71 -22.34 -1.90
CA ASN A 840 -0.03 -22.31 -0.61
C ASN A 840 0.19 -20.86 -0.15
N PHE A 841 0.13 -20.65 1.16
CA PHE A 841 0.36 -19.36 1.81
C PHE A 841 1.02 -19.61 3.17
N GLY A 842 1.72 -18.61 3.71
CA GLY A 842 2.38 -18.64 5.02
C GLY A 842 2.10 -17.37 5.82
N PRO A 843 2.76 -17.12 6.96
CA PRO A 843 3.94 -17.84 7.47
C PRO A 843 3.66 -19.11 8.29
N LEU A 844 2.42 -19.39 8.68
CA LEU A 844 2.08 -20.68 9.31
C LEU A 844 1.83 -21.74 8.26
N PHE A 845 2.23 -22.97 8.57
CA PHE A 845 2.00 -24.17 7.75
C PHE A 845 1.26 -25.24 8.58
N ASP A 846 0.68 -26.23 7.92
CA ASP A 846 -0.02 -27.32 8.61
C ASP A 846 0.94 -28.12 9.51
N GLY A 847 0.61 -28.22 10.79
CA GLY A 847 1.47 -28.84 11.79
C GLY A 847 2.54 -27.91 12.38
N ALA A 848 2.51 -26.60 12.14
CA ALA A 848 3.40 -25.67 12.82
C ALA A 848 3.19 -25.71 14.35
N ILE A 849 4.29 -25.53 15.10
CA ILE A 849 4.26 -25.29 16.55
C ILE A 849 4.87 -23.91 16.79
N VAL A 850 4.14 -23.07 17.51
CA VAL A 850 4.53 -21.68 17.74
C VAL A 850 4.42 -21.28 19.20
N ASP A 851 5.31 -20.39 19.60
CA ASP A 851 5.30 -19.78 20.93
C ASP A 851 4.15 -18.78 21.08
N LYS A 852 3.70 -18.61 22.32
CA LYS A 852 2.63 -17.68 22.71
C LYS A 852 2.88 -16.24 22.22
N LEU A 853 4.12 -15.76 22.29
CA LEU A 853 4.45 -14.36 22.00
C LEU A 853 4.29 -13.98 20.53
N ILE A 854 4.52 -14.93 19.62
CA ILE A 854 4.48 -14.71 18.17
C ILE A 854 3.18 -15.20 17.52
N LEU A 855 2.40 -16.03 18.23
CA LEU A 855 1.18 -16.65 17.73
C LEU A 855 0.19 -15.65 17.09
N PRO A 856 -0.22 -14.54 17.74
CA PRO A 856 -1.25 -13.65 17.19
C PRO A 856 -0.81 -12.97 15.89
N GLU A 857 0.45 -12.55 15.82
CA GLU A 857 1.02 -11.89 14.63
C GLU A 857 1.16 -12.88 13.47
N LEU A 858 1.62 -14.11 13.74
CA LEU A 858 1.73 -15.16 12.73
C LEU A 858 0.36 -15.59 12.20
N VAL A 859 -0.64 -15.75 13.08
CA VAL A 859 -2.01 -16.09 12.67
C VAL A 859 -2.60 -14.98 11.82
N ARG A 860 -2.43 -13.72 12.21
CA ARG A 860 -2.92 -12.56 11.46
C ARG A 860 -2.26 -12.47 10.07
N ALA A 861 -0.94 -12.60 9.99
CA ALA A 861 -0.22 -12.59 8.72
C ALA A 861 -0.64 -13.75 7.81
N THR A 862 -0.82 -14.95 8.38
CA THR A 862 -1.28 -16.13 7.63
C THR A 862 -2.69 -15.92 7.11
N ALA A 863 -3.57 -15.32 7.90
CA ALA A 863 -4.95 -15.08 7.50
C ALA A 863 -5.07 -14.01 6.39
N ILE A 864 -4.22 -12.96 6.41
CA ILE A 864 -4.10 -11.99 5.30
C ILE A 864 -3.67 -12.72 4.02
N ASN A 865 -2.58 -13.50 4.08
CA ASN A 865 -2.03 -14.18 2.92
C ASN A 865 -2.98 -15.27 2.39
N ALA A 866 -3.72 -15.95 3.27
CA ALA A 866 -4.79 -16.87 2.89
C ALA A 866 -5.91 -16.16 2.11
N SER A 867 -6.33 -14.98 2.58
CA SER A 867 -7.35 -14.18 1.90
C SER A 867 -6.86 -13.67 0.53
N ARG A 868 -5.60 -13.24 0.43
CA ARG A 868 -4.96 -12.89 -0.86
C ARG A 868 -4.92 -14.07 -1.81
N ALA A 869 -4.43 -15.22 -1.34
CA ALA A 869 -4.38 -16.46 -2.12
C ALA A 869 -5.77 -16.81 -2.66
N ARG A 870 -6.82 -16.71 -1.83
CA ARG A 870 -8.19 -16.95 -2.27
C ARG A 870 -8.66 -15.95 -3.32
N ARG A 871 -8.43 -14.65 -3.11
CA ARG A 871 -8.81 -13.59 -4.08
C ARG A 871 -8.20 -13.78 -5.45
N THR A 872 -6.98 -14.30 -5.54
CA THR A 872 -6.34 -14.57 -6.84
C THR A 872 -7.05 -15.64 -7.68
N THR A 873 -7.95 -16.43 -7.08
CA THR A 873 -8.76 -17.43 -7.77
C THR A 873 -10.10 -16.87 -8.28
N LEU A 874 -10.46 -15.64 -7.89
CA LEU A 874 -11.70 -14.99 -8.29
C LEU A 874 -11.52 -14.25 -9.62
N ASN A 875 -12.36 -14.56 -10.61
CA ASN A 875 -12.20 -14.05 -12.00
C ASN A 875 -12.34 -12.53 -12.14
N ASN A 876 -12.94 -11.83 -11.16
CA ASN A 876 -13.23 -10.39 -11.24
C ASN A 876 -12.64 -9.60 -10.07
N HIS A 877 -11.62 -10.13 -9.37
CA HIS A 877 -11.01 -9.37 -8.28
C HIS A 877 -10.22 -8.18 -8.83
N CYS A 878 -10.52 -7.00 -8.32
CA CYS A 878 -9.85 -5.74 -8.66
C CYS A 878 -9.24 -5.17 -7.38
N GLU A 879 -8.00 -4.71 -7.47
CA GLU A 879 -7.30 -4.12 -6.33
C GLU A 879 -7.94 -2.78 -5.94
N PHE A 880 -7.86 -2.40 -4.66
CA PHE A 880 -8.53 -1.19 -4.15
C PHE A 880 -8.09 0.10 -4.88
N TYR A 881 -6.82 0.23 -5.24
CA TYR A 881 -6.29 1.37 -5.98
C TYR A 881 -6.73 1.38 -7.46
N GLU A 882 -7.01 0.21 -8.04
CA GLU A 882 -7.53 0.09 -9.41
C GLU A 882 -9.02 0.45 -9.47
N GLU A 883 -9.80 0.03 -8.47
CA GLU A 883 -11.19 0.45 -8.32
C GLU A 883 -11.28 1.97 -8.18
N ARG A 884 -10.46 2.54 -7.30
CA ARG A 884 -10.39 3.99 -7.08
C ARG A 884 -10.02 4.74 -8.37
N HIS A 885 -9.03 4.25 -9.12
CA HIS A 885 -8.67 4.82 -10.43
C HIS A 885 -9.85 4.80 -11.40
N ARG A 886 -10.60 3.69 -11.49
CA ARG A 886 -11.75 3.56 -12.39
C ARG A 886 -12.82 4.62 -12.07
N ILE A 887 -13.10 4.85 -10.79
CA ILE A 887 -14.07 5.86 -10.35
C ILE A 887 -13.55 7.28 -10.63
N ILE A 888 -12.28 7.57 -10.35
CA ILE A 888 -11.66 8.89 -10.67
C ILE A 888 -11.77 9.17 -12.18
N ASN A 889 -11.34 8.23 -13.03
CA ASN A 889 -11.44 8.40 -14.48
C ASN A 889 -12.89 8.55 -14.96
N SER A 890 -13.84 7.85 -14.32
CA SER A 890 -15.27 8.00 -14.65
C SER A 890 -15.77 9.41 -14.33
N ILE A 891 -15.39 9.95 -13.18
CA ILE A 891 -15.74 11.32 -12.76
C ILE A 891 -15.14 12.33 -13.73
N ILE A 892 -13.84 12.19 -14.05
CA ILE A 892 -13.15 13.08 -14.98
C ILE A 892 -13.82 13.02 -16.35
N HIS A 893 -14.06 11.84 -16.91
CA HIS A 893 -14.66 11.71 -18.23
C HIS A 893 -16.08 12.32 -18.32
N LYS A 894 -16.87 12.25 -17.24
CA LYS A 894 -18.24 12.80 -17.19
C LYS A 894 -18.29 14.29 -16.92
N HIS A 895 -17.40 14.80 -16.06
CA HIS A 895 -17.51 16.14 -15.47
C HIS A 895 -16.41 17.11 -15.92
N LYS A 896 -15.37 16.66 -16.63
CA LYS A 896 -14.35 17.53 -17.22
C LYS A 896 -15.01 18.51 -18.19
N ARG A 897 -14.80 19.81 -17.94
CA ARG A 897 -15.24 20.88 -18.83
C ARG A 897 -14.09 21.24 -19.75
N GLU A 898 -14.33 21.21 -21.06
CA GLU A 898 -13.41 21.80 -22.02
C GLU A 898 -13.41 23.32 -21.81
N THR A 899 -12.31 23.86 -21.27
CA THR A 899 -12.15 25.30 -21.02
C THR A 899 -10.92 25.85 -21.71
N THR A 900 -11.01 27.08 -22.20
CA THR A 900 -9.83 27.85 -22.56
C THR A 900 -9.06 28.25 -21.29
N TYR A 901 -7.76 28.50 -21.40
CA TYR A 901 -6.95 28.97 -20.26
C TYR A 901 -7.39 30.33 -19.76
N GLU A 902 -7.85 31.18 -20.66
CA GLU A 902 -8.37 32.48 -20.34
C GLU A 902 -9.62 32.34 -19.46
N GLU A 903 -10.48 31.35 -19.74
CA GLU A 903 -11.60 30.97 -18.87
C GLU A 903 -11.15 30.33 -17.55
N PHE A 904 -10.11 29.49 -17.56
CA PHE A 904 -9.53 28.94 -16.32
C PHE A 904 -8.98 30.04 -15.41
N LEU A 905 -8.17 30.95 -15.95
CA LEU A 905 -7.65 32.11 -15.24
C LEU A 905 -8.81 32.96 -14.71
N ALA A 906 -9.78 33.31 -15.56
CA ALA A 906 -10.92 34.12 -15.16
C ALA A 906 -11.72 33.49 -14.01
N GLN A 907 -11.94 32.17 -14.01
CA GLN A 907 -12.64 31.47 -12.93
C GLN A 907 -11.80 31.33 -11.66
N SER A 908 -10.48 31.18 -11.77
CA SER A 908 -9.57 31.23 -10.61
C SER A 908 -9.59 32.63 -9.99
N PHE A 909 -9.65 33.69 -10.80
CA PHE A 909 -9.78 35.07 -10.31
C PHE A 909 -11.15 35.37 -9.71
N THR A 910 -12.22 34.90 -10.34
CA THR A 910 -13.60 35.08 -9.88
C THR A 910 -14.43 33.80 -10.13
N PRO A 911 -14.58 32.91 -9.14
CA PRO A 911 -15.27 31.62 -9.30
C PRO A 911 -16.72 31.69 -9.80
N LEU A 912 -17.37 32.87 -9.75
CA LEU A 912 -18.77 33.07 -10.16
C LEU A 912 -19.01 34.00 -11.37
N ALA A 913 -18.03 34.75 -11.88
CA ALA A 913 -18.32 35.74 -12.95
C ALA A 913 -18.73 35.08 -14.28
N ALA A 914 -18.34 33.83 -14.51
CA ALA A 914 -18.65 33.09 -15.74
C ALA A 914 -20.04 32.44 -15.75
N LYS A 915 -20.79 32.41 -14.63
CA LYS A 915 -22.07 31.68 -14.52
C LYS A 915 -23.31 32.53 -14.82
N THR A 916 -23.17 33.86 -14.94
CA THR A 916 -24.28 34.80 -15.20
C THR A 916 -24.54 35.08 -16.68
N LEU A 917 -23.77 34.50 -17.61
CA LEU A 917 -23.90 34.75 -19.06
C LEU A 917 -24.77 33.74 -19.81
N ASP A 918 -25.22 32.66 -19.15
CA ASP A 918 -26.09 31.63 -19.77
C ASP A 918 -27.60 31.96 -19.70
N GLU A 919 -27.99 33.11 -19.12
CA GLU A 919 -29.34 33.62 -19.23
C GLU A 919 -29.47 34.51 -20.47
N THR A 920 -29.95 33.94 -21.58
CA THR A 920 -30.30 34.71 -22.78
C THR A 920 -31.28 35.84 -22.42
N PRO A 921 -30.97 37.12 -22.69
CA PRO A 921 -31.90 38.20 -22.42
C PRO A 921 -33.03 38.17 -23.44
N LYS A 922 -34.28 38.04 -22.97
CA LYS A 922 -35.48 38.31 -23.78
C LYS A 922 -35.42 39.76 -24.26
N PRO A 923 -35.67 40.06 -25.55
CA PRO A 923 -35.63 41.43 -26.04
C PRO A 923 -36.90 42.16 -25.58
N ASN A 924 -36.78 43.00 -24.54
CA ASN A 924 -37.80 43.99 -24.23
C ASN A 924 -37.62 45.19 -25.17
N SER A 925 -38.63 45.36 -26.02
CA SER A 925 -38.88 46.54 -26.84
C SER A 925 -38.99 47.81 -26.01
N GLN A 926 -38.51 48.90 -26.61
CA GLN A 926 -38.72 50.33 -26.32
C GLN A 926 -37.43 51.04 -25.88
N ILE A 927 -36.76 51.65 -26.86
CA ILE A 927 -36.25 53.02 -26.79
C ILE A 927 -36.25 53.56 -28.22
N GLU A 928 -37.05 54.60 -28.42
CA GLU A 928 -37.17 55.39 -29.63
C GLU A 928 -35.82 56.04 -29.98
N ARG A 929 -35.40 55.92 -31.24
CA ARG A 929 -34.38 56.80 -31.83
C ARG A 929 -34.88 57.39 -33.13
N ARG A 930 -34.81 58.72 -33.14
CA ARG A 930 -35.18 59.67 -34.18
C ARG A 930 -34.67 59.29 -35.56
N ASP A 931 -35.58 59.43 -36.52
CA ASP A 931 -35.31 59.47 -37.95
C ASP A 931 -34.35 60.60 -38.32
N GLN A 932 -33.33 60.27 -39.12
CA GLN A 932 -32.90 61.10 -40.23
C GLN A 932 -32.66 60.22 -41.44
N SER A 933 -33.50 60.47 -42.44
CA SER A 933 -33.52 59.89 -43.79
C SER A 933 -32.29 60.27 -44.61
N SER A 934 -31.78 59.35 -45.44
CA SER A 934 -31.77 59.54 -46.89
C SER A 934 -31.24 58.31 -47.66
N ASN A 935 -32.00 57.98 -48.71
CA ASN A 935 -31.62 57.35 -49.97
C ASN A 935 -31.58 55.81 -50.08
N ALA A 936 -32.72 55.30 -50.56
CA ALA A 936 -32.92 53.99 -51.19
C ALA A 936 -32.36 53.95 -52.63
N VAL A 937 -32.66 52.83 -53.32
CA VAL A 937 -32.49 52.47 -54.76
C VAL A 937 -31.35 51.43 -54.93
N ASN A 938 -31.53 50.18 -55.37
CA ASN A 938 -32.56 49.61 -56.23
C ASN A 938 -32.53 48.04 -56.32
N THR A 939 -33.74 47.45 -56.47
CA THR A 939 -34.18 46.36 -57.40
C THR A 939 -33.34 45.10 -57.61
N THR A 940 -33.79 43.92 -57.18
CA THR A 940 -34.62 42.91 -57.92
C THR A 940 -34.05 42.43 -59.27
N ASN A 941 -33.69 41.14 -59.37
CA ASN A 941 -34.35 40.20 -60.29
C ASN A 941 -33.88 38.74 -60.16
N SER A 942 -34.89 37.88 -60.04
CA SER A 942 -35.04 36.46 -60.40
C SER A 942 -34.43 36.08 -61.76
N ASN A 943 -34.04 34.85 -62.16
CA ASN A 943 -34.52 33.46 -61.97
C ASN A 943 -33.35 32.55 -62.44
N VAL A 944 -33.26 31.23 -62.15
CA VAL A 944 -33.76 30.16 -63.04
C VAL A 944 -33.72 28.81 -62.31
N GLN A 945 -34.76 28.03 -62.62
CA GLN A 945 -35.22 26.74 -62.13
C GLN A 945 -34.51 25.51 -62.76
N ILE A 946 -34.44 24.42 -61.96
CA ILE A 946 -34.64 22.98 -62.29
C ILE A 946 -33.55 22.28 -63.15
N GLY A 947 -33.02 21.08 -62.83
CA GLY A 947 -33.26 20.12 -61.74
C GLY A 947 -32.68 18.72 -62.05
N SER A 948 -32.69 17.85 -61.02
CA SER A 948 -32.35 16.39 -60.96
C SER A 948 -30.86 16.03 -60.81
N GLN A 949 -30.39 15.13 -59.93
CA GLN A 949 -30.96 13.88 -59.39
C GLN A 949 -30.48 13.54 -57.95
N ARG A 950 -31.42 12.99 -57.15
CA ARG A 950 -31.39 11.99 -56.03
C ARG A 950 -30.03 11.62 -55.37
N GLN A 951 -29.91 11.46 -54.05
CA GLN A 951 -30.64 10.53 -53.16
C GLN A 951 -30.69 10.99 -51.69
N ARG A 952 -31.81 10.69 -51.01
CA ARG A 952 -32.11 10.96 -49.59
C ARG A 952 -31.97 9.69 -48.73
N GLN A 953 -31.56 9.90 -47.48
CA GLN A 953 -31.90 9.22 -46.21
C GLN A 953 -32.08 7.69 -46.16
N PRO A 954 -31.55 7.05 -45.10
CA PRO A 954 -32.18 5.89 -44.50
C PRO A 954 -32.86 6.25 -43.17
N THR A 955 -34.14 5.94 -43.13
CA THR A 955 -35.00 5.72 -41.96
C THR A 955 -34.52 4.52 -41.13
N ARG A 956 -34.69 4.54 -39.81
CA ARG A 956 -34.78 3.31 -39.00
C ARG A 956 -36.08 3.30 -38.18
N ASN A 957 -36.85 2.26 -38.45
CA ASN A 957 -38.17 1.96 -37.91
C ASN A 957 -38.08 1.43 -36.46
N PHE A 958 -39.02 1.86 -35.63
CA PHE A 958 -39.53 1.11 -34.48
C PHE A 958 -40.58 0.09 -34.95
N PRO A 959 -40.81 -1.00 -34.19
CA PRO A 959 -42.17 -1.50 -34.05
C PRO A 959 -42.56 -1.72 -32.59
N PHE A 960 -43.72 -1.17 -32.24
CA PHE A 960 -44.59 -1.64 -31.16
C PHE A 960 -45.39 -2.85 -31.64
N LEU A 961 -45.65 -3.85 -30.77
CA LEU A 961 -46.85 -4.70 -30.84
C LEU A 961 -47.21 -5.27 -29.45
N THR A 962 -48.36 -4.79 -28.96
CA THR A 962 -49.42 -5.31 -28.06
C THR A 962 -49.30 -6.60 -27.23
N PRO A 963 -50.04 -6.69 -26.10
CA PRO A 963 -50.07 -7.83 -25.18
C PRO A 963 -51.12 -8.88 -25.58
N ASN A 964 -50.87 -10.17 -25.30
CA ASN A 964 -51.95 -11.13 -25.15
C ASN A 964 -51.59 -12.34 -24.27
N ASN A 965 -52.56 -12.71 -23.44
CA ASN A 965 -52.66 -13.89 -22.56
C ASN A 965 -52.40 -15.22 -23.30
N ASN A 966 -51.74 -16.17 -22.62
CA ASN A 966 -52.40 -17.43 -22.23
C ASN A 966 -51.53 -18.36 -21.36
N ASN A 967 -52.23 -18.95 -20.39
CA ASN A 967 -51.92 -20.08 -19.52
C ASN A 967 -51.11 -21.22 -20.16
N ASN A 968 -50.19 -21.83 -19.38
CA ASN A 968 -50.31 -23.23 -18.93
C ASN A 968 -49.12 -23.67 -18.05
N ALA A 969 -49.48 -24.00 -16.79
CA ALA A 969 -49.03 -25.07 -15.88
C ALA A 969 -47.54 -25.49 -15.71
N PRO A 970 -47.14 -25.85 -14.46
CA PRO A 970 -45.79 -26.27 -14.07
C PRO A 970 -45.60 -27.80 -13.97
N THR A 971 -44.37 -28.23 -13.62
CA THR A 971 -43.87 -29.52 -13.04
C THR A 971 -42.88 -30.31 -13.91
N PRO A 972 -42.07 -31.26 -13.36
CA PRO A 972 -41.20 -31.19 -12.18
C PRO A 972 -39.80 -31.84 -12.38
N ILE A 973 -38.93 -31.65 -11.38
CA ILE A 973 -37.90 -32.56 -10.81
C ILE A 973 -37.54 -33.83 -11.61
N THR A 974 -36.25 -34.03 -11.94
CA THR A 974 -35.53 -35.29 -11.68
C THR A 974 -34.01 -35.14 -11.63
N ARG A 975 -33.43 -35.80 -10.61
CA ARG A 975 -32.04 -36.18 -10.37
C ARG A 975 -31.23 -36.56 -11.63
N ARG A 976 -29.97 -36.12 -11.67
CA ARG A 976 -28.81 -37.01 -11.56
C ARG A 976 -27.59 -36.25 -11.05
#